data_AF-I0AJ46-F1
#
_entry.id   AF-I0AJ46-F1
#
_cell.length_a   1.000
_cell.length_b   1.000
_cell.length_c   1.000
_cell.angle_alpha   90.00
_cell.angle_beta   90.00
_cell.angle_gamma   90.00
#
_symmetry.space_group_name_H-M   'P 1'
#
loop_
_entity.id
_entity.type
_entity.pdbx_description
1 polymer ?
#
loop_
_entity_poly.entity_id
_entity_poly.type
_entity_poly.pdbx_seq_one_letter_code
_entity_poly.pdbx_strand_id
1 'polypeptide(L)'
;MKIKLSIFGMTLLFSFQLFFSSPIFPQENLWTDKPETEIVLAGERVIIPQAYRTISLNRDALMYLLSQAPMETPNFIADRAIQIELPMPDGSMQKFAFVESPVMAPELAAKFPQIRTYLAKGITDPYSVCRFDFTVQGFHAMILSPNGRVFIDPYSKGDIDNYISYYSRDYIKENALFDCELLVDESRQPEFDYLKENKLLTPTGPQLRTYRLAVATTGEYSNYHGGTVPLVMSAVVTTVNRVVGVYETDLAVRMVLVPNNDTLIFLNAATDPYTNNDGFAMLSQNQTTVDARIGPANYDIGHVFSTGGGGVAYLGVVCINGSKARGVTGSPQPIGDPFDIDYVAHEMGHQFGGNHSFNGNAGSCSGGNRNASTAYEPGSGSTIMAYAGICSPQNLQNNSDPYFHVVNFDEIVSYTNFGSGNSCAVITNTGNSAPTVTVPAGGFYIPKSTPFALTGSATDPNGDALTFSWEEFDLGPAGHPNSPSGNAPIFRVFNPATSPTRTFPKLSSLLSNTQVIGEILPSYARTLTFRLVARDNRPAGGGVNYAQMQFQVDGNSGPFLVTSPNTNVSWPGLSSQTVTWDVANTNLAPVNCANVNILLSVDGGQTYPFVLAANTPNDGSEVVLLPDNQTNTARIKVEAVGNVFFDISNVNFSITTAIPVELVSFTATSTKEGVVLNWITATETNNAGFTIERGNDSENFTEIGFVGGKGTTTELNVYTFLDNSVKQGTYFYRLKQTDYDGTFKYLNVVNVNIGLPTKFILEQNYPNPFNPSTKISYALSNPELVSLKVFDILGNEVANLVNEFQQAGVYEIEFNASELPSGIYYYRLTAGNFSDVKKMLMTK
;
A
#
# COMPACT_ATOMS: atom_id res chain seq x y z
N MET A 1 -3.76 -62.12 -81.61
CA MET A 1 -3.73 -63.58 -81.39
C MET A 1 -2.96 -63.88 -80.10
N LYS A 2 -3.67 -64.08 -78.99
CA LYS A 2 -3.40 -64.99 -77.84
C LYS A 2 -4.18 -64.49 -76.61
N ILE A 3 -4.69 -65.47 -75.89
CA ILE A 3 -5.75 -65.45 -74.87
C ILE A 3 -5.13 -65.90 -73.54
N LYS A 4 -5.58 -65.30 -72.41
CA LYS A 4 -5.54 -65.77 -70.99
C LYS A 4 -4.13 -66.01 -70.38
N LEU A 5 -3.88 -65.97 -69.06
CA LEU A 5 -4.67 -66.18 -67.83
C LEU A 5 -3.91 -65.53 -66.62
N SER A 6 -4.60 -65.34 -65.50
CA SER A 6 -4.14 -64.81 -64.19
C SER A 6 -3.01 -65.58 -63.52
N ILE A 7 -2.29 -64.94 -62.57
CA ILE A 7 -1.83 -65.54 -61.29
C ILE A 7 -1.53 -64.45 -60.24
N PHE A 8 -1.96 -64.75 -59.02
CA PHE A 8 -1.72 -64.09 -57.74
C PHE A 8 -0.22 -63.95 -57.42
N GLY A 9 0.21 -62.82 -56.86
CA GLY A 9 1.56 -62.61 -56.35
C GLY A 9 1.54 -61.69 -55.13
N MET A 10 1.75 -62.30 -53.97
CA MET A 10 1.85 -61.67 -52.66
C MET A 10 3.16 -60.87 -52.57
N THR A 11 3.09 -59.56 -52.36
CA THR A 11 4.28 -58.72 -52.17
C THR A 11 4.29 -58.19 -50.73
N LEU A 12 5.24 -58.69 -49.92
CA LEU A 12 5.60 -58.13 -48.63
C LEU A 12 6.05 -56.67 -48.81
N LEU A 13 5.34 -55.74 -48.17
CA LEU A 13 5.79 -54.36 -47.98
C LEU A 13 6.68 -54.32 -46.72
N PHE A 14 7.99 -54.21 -46.91
CA PHE A 14 8.91 -53.76 -45.87
C PHE A 14 8.69 -52.26 -45.65
N SER A 15 8.00 -51.90 -44.57
CA SER A 15 7.90 -50.52 -44.09
C SER A 15 9.22 -50.11 -43.42
N PHE A 16 10.06 -49.36 -44.13
CA PHE A 16 11.14 -48.60 -43.52
C PHE A 16 10.53 -47.37 -42.83
N GLN A 17 10.18 -47.50 -41.55
CA GLN A 17 9.88 -46.33 -40.71
C GLN A 17 11.21 -45.65 -40.36
N LEU A 18 11.55 -44.59 -41.11
CA LEU A 18 12.51 -43.59 -40.67
C LEU A 18 11.90 -42.84 -39.49
N PHE A 19 12.30 -43.22 -38.27
CA PHE A 19 12.09 -42.39 -37.09
C PHE A 19 12.90 -41.11 -37.27
N PHE A 20 12.25 -40.02 -37.67
CA PHE A 20 12.76 -38.68 -37.41
C PHE A 20 12.64 -38.45 -35.90
N SER A 21 13.70 -38.79 -35.15
CA SER A 21 13.89 -38.26 -33.81
C SER A 21 14.19 -36.77 -33.95
N SER A 22 13.21 -35.93 -33.62
CA SER A 22 13.46 -34.51 -33.35
C SER A 22 14.60 -34.43 -32.33
N PRO A 23 15.68 -33.67 -32.57
CA PRO A 23 16.69 -33.48 -31.54
C PRO A 23 16.02 -32.81 -30.34
N ILE A 24 15.98 -33.53 -29.21
CA ILE A 24 15.65 -32.96 -27.91
C ILE A 24 16.89 -32.16 -27.51
N PHE A 25 16.91 -30.87 -27.84
CA PHE A 25 17.83 -29.95 -27.19
C PHE A 25 17.39 -29.84 -25.73
N PRO A 26 18.28 -30.04 -24.73
CA PRO A 26 17.97 -29.63 -23.37
C PRO A 26 17.61 -28.15 -23.41
N GLN A 27 16.51 -27.77 -22.76
CA GLN A 27 16.12 -26.36 -22.64
C GLN A 27 17.16 -25.66 -21.77
N GLU A 28 18.22 -25.13 -22.39
CA GLU A 28 19.18 -24.27 -21.71
C GLU A 28 18.46 -23.01 -21.24
N ASN A 29 18.84 -22.53 -20.04
CA ASN A 29 18.24 -21.33 -19.48
C ASN A 29 18.51 -20.14 -20.41
N LEU A 30 17.45 -19.38 -20.73
CA LEU A 30 17.55 -18.19 -21.59
C LEU A 30 18.44 -17.10 -20.97
N TRP A 31 18.31 -16.93 -19.65
CA TRP A 31 19.01 -15.93 -18.86
C TRP A 31 19.83 -16.59 -17.75
N THR A 32 21.03 -16.08 -17.50
CA THR A 32 21.87 -16.51 -16.37
C THR A 32 22.43 -15.29 -15.65
N ASP A 33 22.26 -15.22 -14.33
CA ASP A 33 22.88 -14.19 -13.49
C ASP A 33 24.39 -14.18 -13.68
N LYS A 34 24.96 -12.99 -13.84
CA LYS A 34 26.39 -12.83 -14.08
C LYS A 34 26.96 -11.71 -13.23
N PRO A 35 27.94 -11.97 -12.35
CA PRO A 35 28.59 -10.91 -11.59
C PRO A 35 29.19 -9.85 -12.51
N GLU A 36 29.05 -8.58 -12.17
CA GLU A 36 29.57 -7.46 -12.97
C GLU A 36 31.08 -7.56 -13.19
N THR A 37 31.82 -8.11 -12.21
CA THR A 37 33.27 -8.37 -12.30
C THR A 37 33.67 -9.34 -13.40
N GLU A 38 32.73 -10.10 -13.96
CA GLU A 38 32.94 -11.06 -15.04
C GLU A 38 32.50 -10.53 -16.41
N ILE A 39 31.96 -9.31 -16.46
CA ILE A 39 31.52 -8.69 -17.72
C ILE A 39 32.67 -7.85 -18.30
N VAL A 40 33.09 -8.21 -19.51
CA VAL A 40 34.05 -7.43 -20.29
C VAL A 40 33.27 -6.40 -21.10
N LEU A 41 33.60 -5.11 -20.93
CA LEU A 41 32.96 -4.02 -21.68
C LEU A 41 33.17 -4.19 -23.18
N ALA A 42 32.07 -4.27 -23.93
CA ALA A 42 32.09 -4.28 -25.40
C ALA A 42 32.26 -2.86 -25.98
N GLY A 43 31.84 -1.84 -25.22
CA GLY A 43 31.96 -0.43 -25.61
C GLY A 43 31.69 0.51 -24.44
N GLU A 44 31.35 1.76 -24.77
CA GLU A 44 31.00 2.78 -23.78
C GLU A 44 29.77 2.36 -22.97
N ARG A 45 29.83 2.55 -21.66
CA ARG A 45 28.71 2.32 -20.76
C ARG A 45 27.99 3.63 -20.47
N VAL A 46 26.76 3.75 -20.94
CA VAL A 46 25.96 5.00 -20.86
C VAL A 46 24.76 4.87 -19.94
N ILE A 47 24.12 3.70 -19.90
CA ILE A 47 22.99 3.42 -18.98
C ILE A 47 23.57 2.90 -17.67
N ILE A 48 23.54 3.75 -16.63
CA ILE A 48 24.10 3.44 -15.31
C ILE A 48 23.03 3.75 -14.24
N PRO A 49 22.13 2.79 -13.95
CA PRO A 49 21.18 2.93 -12.85
C PRO A 49 21.89 2.82 -11.49
N GLN A 50 21.32 3.40 -10.45
CA GLN A 50 21.79 3.30 -9.07
C GLN A 50 21.61 1.89 -8.49
N ALA A 51 20.61 1.15 -8.97
CA ALA A 51 20.36 -0.24 -8.64
C ALA A 51 19.90 -1.01 -9.89
N TYR A 52 20.51 -2.17 -10.13
CA TYR A 52 20.23 -3.02 -11.29
C TYR A 52 20.75 -4.44 -11.07
N ARG A 53 20.24 -5.39 -11.85
CA ARG A 53 20.67 -6.78 -11.91
C ARG A 53 21.45 -7.03 -13.20
N THR A 54 22.60 -7.68 -13.12
CA THR A 54 23.44 -8.05 -14.27
C THR A 54 23.23 -9.50 -14.68
N ILE A 55 23.02 -9.71 -15.97
CA ILE A 55 22.57 -10.99 -16.55
C ILE A 55 23.26 -11.23 -17.90
N SER A 56 23.38 -12.50 -18.28
CA SER A 56 23.82 -12.93 -19.60
C SER A 56 22.69 -13.64 -20.35
N LEU A 57 22.67 -13.50 -21.66
CA LEU A 57 21.64 -14.02 -22.56
C LEU A 57 22.19 -15.17 -23.41
N ASN A 58 21.49 -16.31 -23.43
CA ASN A 58 21.70 -17.34 -24.43
C ASN A 58 21.04 -16.92 -25.75
N ARG A 59 21.83 -16.32 -26.65
CA ARG A 59 21.33 -15.77 -27.92
C ARG A 59 20.74 -16.83 -28.85
N ASP A 60 21.35 -18.00 -28.92
CA ASP A 60 20.86 -19.07 -29.80
C ASP A 60 19.49 -19.59 -29.33
N ALA A 61 19.33 -19.76 -28.01
CA ALA A 61 18.05 -20.10 -27.41
C ALA A 61 17.00 -19.00 -27.64
N LEU A 62 17.38 -17.72 -27.49
CA LEU A 62 16.48 -16.60 -27.78
C LEU A 62 16.04 -16.61 -29.24
N MET A 63 16.98 -16.65 -30.19
CA MET A 63 16.67 -16.61 -31.61
C MET A 63 15.78 -17.79 -32.03
N TYR A 64 16.02 -18.98 -31.48
CA TYR A 64 15.15 -20.13 -31.68
C TYR A 64 13.73 -19.85 -31.15
N LEU A 65 13.60 -19.34 -29.92
CA LEU A 65 12.31 -19.01 -29.32
C LEU A 65 11.54 -17.96 -30.14
N LEU A 66 12.21 -16.89 -30.55
CA LEU A 66 11.64 -15.80 -31.34
C LEU A 66 11.19 -16.26 -32.74
N SER A 67 11.89 -17.23 -33.35
CA SER A 67 11.50 -17.79 -34.65
C SER A 67 10.14 -18.50 -34.64
N GLN A 68 9.66 -18.89 -33.45
CA GLN A 68 8.37 -19.56 -33.27
C GLN A 68 7.23 -18.58 -32.97
N ALA A 69 7.53 -17.29 -32.78
CA ALA A 69 6.54 -16.30 -32.42
C ALA A 69 5.49 -16.14 -33.54
N PRO A 70 4.19 -16.32 -33.25
CA PRO A 70 3.16 -16.02 -34.23
C PRO A 70 3.08 -14.51 -34.45
N MET A 71 2.64 -14.11 -35.65
CA MET A 71 2.28 -12.72 -35.93
C MET A 71 1.08 -12.32 -35.08
N GLU A 72 1.09 -11.09 -34.58
CA GLU A 72 -0.01 -10.49 -33.86
C GLU A 72 -1.33 -10.57 -34.64
N THR A 73 -2.43 -10.82 -33.93
CA THR A 73 -3.79 -10.79 -34.47
C THR A 73 -4.67 -9.87 -33.63
N PRO A 74 -5.75 -9.30 -34.17
CA PRO A 74 -6.61 -8.34 -33.45
C PRO A 74 -7.17 -8.88 -32.13
N ASN A 75 -7.38 -10.21 -32.03
CA ASN A 75 -7.83 -10.87 -30.81
C ASN A 75 -6.68 -11.61 -30.14
N PHE A 76 -5.55 -10.93 -29.90
CA PHE A 76 -4.47 -11.52 -29.13
C PHE A 76 -5.00 -11.98 -27.76
N ILE A 77 -5.12 -13.30 -27.61
CA ILE A 77 -5.50 -13.98 -26.38
C ILE A 77 -4.33 -14.90 -26.05
N ALA A 78 -3.77 -14.74 -24.84
CA ALA A 78 -2.53 -15.33 -24.37
C ALA A 78 -2.45 -16.87 -24.49
N ASP A 79 -3.59 -17.55 -24.61
CA ASP A 79 -3.71 -19.02 -24.62
C ASP A 79 -3.06 -19.72 -25.83
N ARG A 80 -2.56 -18.97 -26.83
CA ARG A 80 -1.90 -19.51 -28.04
C ARG A 80 -0.50 -18.94 -28.31
N ALA A 81 0.04 -18.16 -27.39
CA ALA A 81 1.30 -17.44 -27.58
C ALA A 81 2.50 -18.23 -27.02
N ILE A 82 3.66 -18.07 -27.65
CA ILE A 82 4.93 -18.57 -27.12
C ILE A 82 5.23 -17.83 -25.81
N GLN A 83 5.86 -18.52 -24.86
CA GLN A 83 6.21 -17.94 -23.56
C GLN A 83 7.68 -17.52 -23.52
N ILE A 84 7.95 -16.39 -22.88
CA ILE A 84 9.30 -15.92 -22.54
C ILE A 84 9.36 -15.59 -21.05
N GLU A 85 10.46 -15.94 -20.41
CA GLU A 85 10.79 -15.50 -19.06
C GLU A 85 11.73 -14.30 -19.15
N LEU A 86 11.37 -13.20 -18.47
CA LEU A 86 12.18 -11.99 -18.39
C LEU A 86 12.70 -11.78 -16.96
N PRO A 87 13.99 -11.45 -16.79
CA PRO A 87 14.60 -11.22 -15.49
C PRO A 87 14.19 -9.86 -14.91
N MET A 88 13.73 -9.89 -13.68
CA MET A 88 13.33 -8.70 -12.93
C MET A 88 14.49 -8.18 -12.06
N PRO A 89 14.49 -6.88 -11.71
CA PRO A 89 15.59 -6.27 -10.94
C PRO A 89 15.70 -6.81 -9.51
N ASP A 90 14.60 -7.34 -8.96
CA ASP A 90 14.54 -7.92 -7.62
C ASP A 90 15.08 -9.36 -7.52
N GLY A 91 15.63 -9.88 -8.63
CA GLY A 91 16.14 -11.26 -8.73
C GLY A 91 15.12 -12.30 -9.18
N SER A 92 13.83 -11.93 -9.26
CA SER A 92 12.78 -12.83 -9.76
C SER A 92 12.79 -12.96 -11.29
N MET A 93 11.99 -13.90 -11.81
CA MET A 93 11.73 -14.07 -13.24
C MET A 93 10.22 -13.92 -13.47
N GLN A 94 9.82 -13.16 -14.50
CA GLN A 94 8.43 -12.94 -14.86
C GLN A 94 8.11 -13.60 -16.20
N LYS A 95 7.03 -14.38 -16.26
CA LYS A 95 6.58 -15.07 -17.48
C LYS A 95 5.64 -14.18 -18.28
N PHE A 96 5.83 -14.17 -19.59
CA PHE A 96 5.00 -13.46 -20.55
C PHE A 96 4.59 -14.37 -21.70
N ALA A 97 3.36 -14.22 -22.18
CA ALA A 97 2.92 -14.73 -23.46
C ALA A 97 3.15 -13.64 -24.51
N PHE A 98 3.79 -13.95 -25.65
CA PHE A 98 4.16 -12.93 -26.64
C PHE A 98 3.90 -13.30 -28.10
N VAL A 99 3.79 -12.27 -28.93
CA VAL A 99 3.65 -12.31 -30.40
C VAL A 99 4.62 -11.35 -31.07
N GLU A 100 4.96 -11.62 -32.32
CA GLU A 100 5.62 -10.64 -33.18
C GLU A 100 4.62 -9.50 -33.48
N SER A 101 4.97 -8.27 -33.09
CA SER A 101 4.16 -7.05 -33.25
C SER A 101 5.04 -5.98 -33.89
N PRO A 102 5.15 -5.95 -35.23
CA PRO A 102 6.07 -5.08 -35.94
C PRO A 102 5.73 -3.59 -35.81
N VAL A 103 6.74 -2.77 -35.55
CA VAL A 103 6.66 -1.30 -35.67
C VAL A 103 7.26 -0.77 -36.98
N MET A 104 7.64 -1.67 -37.88
CA MET A 104 8.08 -1.36 -39.24
C MET A 104 7.04 -1.84 -40.25
N ALA A 105 6.79 -1.06 -41.30
CA ALA A 105 6.04 -1.53 -42.45
C ALA A 105 6.72 -2.79 -43.06
N PRO A 106 5.95 -3.72 -43.64
CA PRO A 106 6.50 -5.00 -44.15
C PRO A 106 7.68 -4.84 -45.10
N GLU A 107 7.68 -3.81 -45.96
CA GLU A 107 8.74 -3.53 -46.91
C GLU A 107 10.03 -3.06 -46.23
N LEU A 108 9.90 -2.27 -45.16
CA LEU A 108 11.05 -1.84 -44.36
C LEU A 108 11.60 -3.02 -43.55
N ALA A 109 10.73 -3.81 -42.93
CA ALA A 109 11.11 -5.03 -42.21
C ALA A 109 11.84 -6.04 -43.11
N ALA A 110 11.45 -6.15 -44.38
CA ALA A 110 12.13 -7.01 -45.36
C ALA A 110 13.56 -6.55 -45.67
N LYS A 111 13.87 -5.25 -45.57
CA LYS A 111 15.24 -4.71 -45.71
C LYS A 111 16.11 -4.96 -44.47
N PHE A 112 15.48 -5.05 -43.29
CA PHE A 112 16.16 -5.25 -42.00
C PHE A 112 15.58 -6.45 -41.24
N PRO A 113 15.66 -7.69 -41.78
CA PRO A 113 15.02 -8.87 -41.18
C PRO A 113 15.57 -9.25 -39.80
N GLN A 114 16.73 -8.70 -39.43
CA GLN A 114 17.39 -8.86 -38.14
C GLN A 114 16.87 -7.91 -37.05
N ILE A 115 15.95 -7.00 -37.38
CA ILE A 115 15.30 -6.09 -36.44
C ILE A 115 13.86 -6.54 -36.28
N ARG A 116 13.49 -7.03 -35.09
CA ARG A 116 12.14 -7.52 -34.80
C ARG A 116 11.62 -6.99 -33.47
N THR A 117 10.32 -6.74 -33.41
CA THR A 117 9.63 -6.21 -32.23
C THR A 117 8.47 -7.10 -31.82
N TYR A 118 8.20 -7.15 -30.53
CA TYR A 118 7.25 -8.08 -29.92
C TYR A 118 6.39 -7.38 -28.89
N LEU A 119 5.17 -7.88 -28.75
CA LEU A 119 4.19 -7.47 -27.75
C LEU A 119 3.88 -8.65 -26.85
N ALA A 120 3.81 -8.40 -25.54
CA ALA A 120 3.75 -9.42 -24.52
C ALA A 120 2.78 -9.05 -23.39
N LYS A 121 2.06 -10.05 -22.86
CA LYS A 121 1.16 -9.96 -21.71
C LYS A 121 1.66 -10.86 -20.59
N GLY A 122 1.68 -10.34 -19.36
CA GLY A 122 2.15 -11.09 -18.20
C GLY A 122 1.27 -12.29 -17.86
N ILE A 123 1.92 -13.41 -17.51
CA ILE A 123 1.28 -14.65 -17.04
C ILE A 123 1.41 -14.76 -15.52
N THR A 124 2.61 -14.54 -14.99
CA THR A 124 2.86 -14.57 -13.53
C THR A 124 2.31 -13.33 -12.82
N ASP A 125 2.20 -12.22 -13.55
CA ASP A 125 1.55 -11.00 -13.09
C ASP A 125 0.63 -10.52 -14.23
N PRO A 126 -0.70 -10.67 -14.09
CA PRO A 126 -1.65 -10.38 -15.14
C PRO A 126 -1.82 -8.87 -15.41
N TYR A 127 -1.32 -8.01 -14.52
CA TYR A 127 -1.41 -6.55 -14.68
C TYR A 127 -0.33 -6.03 -15.64
N SER A 128 0.70 -6.81 -15.94
CA SER A 128 1.84 -6.33 -16.71
C SER A 128 1.68 -6.47 -18.22
N VAL A 129 2.20 -5.48 -18.94
CA VAL A 129 2.34 -5.47 -20.39
C VAL A 129 3.81 -5.21 -20.71
N CYS A 130 4.32 -5.89 -21.74
CA CYS A 130 5.69 -5.74 -22.16
C CYS A 130 5.77 -5.50 -23.67
N ARG A 131 6.65 -4.58 -24.07
CA ARG A 131 7.17 -4.54 -25.44
C ARG A 131 8.66 -4.77 -25.38
N PHE A 132 9.15 -5.62 -26.27
CA PHE A 132 10.57 -5.92 -26.37
C PHE A 132 10.98 -6.05 -27.83
N ASP A 133 12.27 -5.93 -28.08
CA ASP A 133 12.86 -6.03 -29.41
C ASP A 133 14.19 -6.77 -29.36
N PHE A 134 14.52 -7.37 -30.49
CA PHE A 134 15.83 -7.95 -30.75
C PHE A 134 16.34 -7.38 -32.07
N THR A 135 17.46 -6.68 -32.00
CA THR A 135 18.03 -5.90 -33.10
C THR A 135 19.52 -6.18 -33.25
N VAL A 136 20.20 -5.51 -34.19
CA VAL A 136 21.68 -5.60 -34.25
C VAL A 136 22.37 -4.98 -33.03
N GLN A 137 21.67 -4.14 -32.26
CA GLN A 137 22.17 -3.57 -31.01
C GLN A 137 21.85 -4.43 -29.78
N GLY A 138 21.23 -5.60 -29.95
CA GLY A 138 20.91 -6.52 -28.87
C GLY A 138 19.43 -6.56 -28.50
N PHE A 139 19.15 -7.15 -27.35
CA PHE A 139 17.81 -7.25 -26.76
C PHE A 139 17.47 -6.03 -25.90
N HIS A 140 16.27 -5.48 -26.09
CA HIS A 140 15.71 -4.45 -25.22
C HIS A 140 14.30 -4.83 -24.79
N ALA A 141 13.92 -4.52 -23.55
CA ALA A 141 12.55 -4.67 -23.08
C ALA A 141 12.10 -3.48 -22.22
N MET A 142 10.81 -3.17 -22.31
CA MET A 142 10.09 -2.29 -21.40
C MET A 142 8.90 -3.06 -20.85
N ILE A 143 8.83 -3.19 -19.52
CA ILE A 143 7.75 -3.84 -18.79
C ILE A 143 7.03 -2.78 -17.97
N LEU A 144 5.73 -2.60 -18.26
CA LEU A 144 4.83 -1.75 -17.51
C LEU A 144 4.09 -2.62 -16.49
N SER A 145 4.25 -2.32 -15.20
CA SER A 145 3.57 -3.07 -14.12
C SER A 145 3.24 -2.15 -12.93
N PRO A 146 2.29 -2.55 -12.06
CA PRO A 146 2.01 -1.83 -10.81
C PRO A 146 3.19 -1.79 -9.83
N ASN A 147 4.10 -2.77 -9.89
CA ASN A 147 5.25 -2.87 -8.99
C ASN A 147 6.41 -1.95 -9.39
N GLY A 148 6.31 -1.34 -10.57
CA GLY A 148 7.34 -0.50 -11.14
C GLY A 148 7.57 -0.82 -12.61
N ARG A 149 8.43 -0.01 -13.20
CA ARG A 149 8.71 0.01 -14.63
C ARG A 149 10.09 -0.55 -14.82
N VAL A 150 10.17 -1.64 -15.56
CA VAL A 150 11.41 -2.38 -15.70
C VAL A 150 11.92 -2.26 -17.12
N PHE A 151 13.19 -1.94 -17.21
CA PHE A 151 13.92 -1.90 -18.46
C PHE A 151 14.98 -2.99 -18.45
N ILE A 152 15.10 -3.66 -19.60
CA ILE A 152 16.23 -4.55 -19.88
C ILE A 152 16.96 -3.95 -21.05
N ASP A 153 18.23 -3.62 -20.86
CA ASP A 153 19.09 -2.99 -21.86
C ASP A 153 20.47 -3.66 -21.89
N PRO A 154 21.19 -3.60 -23.02
CA PRO A 154 22.59 -4.00 -23.09
C PRO A 154 23.44 -3.34 -22.00
N TYR A 155 24.37 -4.11 -21.43
CA TYR A 155 25.24 -3.63 -20.35
C TYR A 155 26.15 -2.47 -20.81
N SER A 156 26.57 -2.47 -22.08
CA SER A 156 27.34 -1.40 -22.72
C SER A 156 27.03 -1.33 -24.21
N LYS A 157 27.35 -0.20 -24.88
CA LYS A 157 27.14 -0.07 -26.33
C LYS A 157 27.85 -1.20 -27.08
N GLY A 158 27.11 -1.87 -27.96
CA GLY A 158 27.62 -2.99 -28.76
C GLY A 158 27.72 -4.32 -28.01
N ASP A 159 27.34 -4.38 -26.72
CA ASP A 159 27.17 -5.64 -26.01
C ASP A 159 25.87 -6.32 -26.46
N ILE A 160 25.96 -7.58 -26.83
CA ILE A 160 24.81 -8.40 -27.23
C ILE A 160 24.70 -9.68 -26.40
N ASP A 161 25.60 -9.87 -25.45
CA ASP A 161 25.69 -11.06 -24.58
C ASP A 161 25.31 -10.75 -23.13
N ASN A 162 25.56 -9.52 -22.65
CA ASN A 162 25.30 -9.12 -21.27
C ASN A 162 24.35 -7.91 -21.19
N TYR A 163 23.46 -7.95 -20.19
CA TYR A 163 22.36 -7.01 -20.03
C TYR A 163 22.21 -6.58 -18.57
N ILE A 164 21.52 -5.45 -18.37
CA ILE A 164 21.06 -4.97 -17.08
C ILE A 164 19.53 -4.99 -17.03
N SER A 165 18.97 -5.42 -15.90
CA SER A 165 17.54 -5.27 -15.58
C SER A 165 17.40 -4.29 -14.41
N TYR A 166 16.63 -3.21 -14.60
CA TYR A 166 16.55 -2.14 -13.61
C TYR A 166 15.18 -1.47 -13.57
N TYR A 167 14.85 -0.83 -12.45
CA TYR A 167 13.67 0.02 -12.37
C TYR A 167 13.99 1.42 -12.90
N SER A 168 13.06 2.03 -13.63
CA SER A 168 13.22 3.40 -14.16
C SER A 168 13.56 4.45 -13.09
N ARG A 169 13.03 4.27 -11.87
CA ARG A 169 13.29 5.15 -10.71
C ARG A 169 14.75 5.15 -10.27
N ASP A 170 15.48 4.09 -10.59
CA ASP A 170 16.88 3.93 -10.23
C ASP A 170 17.81 4.51 -11.30
N TYR A 171 17.32 4.84 -12.51
CA TYR A 171 18.14 5.49 -13.54
C TYR A 171 18.02 7.00 -13.49
N ILE A 172 19.04 7.70 -13.00
CA ILE A 172 19.01 9.18 -12.90
C ILE A 172 19.54 9.81 -14.18
N LYS A 173 18.82 10.80 -14.71
CA LYS A 173 19.30 11.67 -15.78
C LYS A 173 20.52 12.49 -15.36
N GLU A 174 21.65 12.28 -16.00
CA GLU A 174 22.80 13.18 -15.88
C GLU A 174 22.70 14.35 -16.86
N ASN A 175 23.05 15.56 -16.43
CA ASN A 175 23.10 16.77 -17.27
C ASN A 175 21.81 17.05 -18.05
N ALA A 176 20.64 16.91 -17.42
CA ALA A 176 19.34 17.21 -18.00
C ALA A 176 19.19 18.72 -18.32
N LEU A 177 19.77 19.15 -19.42
CA LEU A 177 19.47 20.42 -20.09
C LEU A 177 18.31 20.17 -21.05
N PHE A 178 17.16 19.76 -20.50
CA PHE A 178 15.93 19.70 -21.28
C PHE A 178 15.29 21.08 -21.27
N ASP A 179 15.25 21.70 -22.44
CA ASP A 179 14.29 22.75 -22.74
C ASP A 179 13.27 22.14 -23.69
N CYS A 180 12.01 22.14 -23.26
CA CYS A 180 10.88 21.78 -24.10
C CYS A 180 10.10 23.06 -24.40
N GLU A 181 9.82 23.27 -25.68
CA GLU A 181 9.02 24.40 -26.15
C GLU A 181 7.87 23.91 -27.04
N LEU A 182 6.67 24.40 -26.74
CA LEU A 182 5.45 24.08 -27.47
C LEU A 182 5.06 25.24 -28.40
N LEU A 183 4.87 24.94 -29.68
CA LEU A 183 4.33 25.88 -30.65
C LEU A 183 2.87 25.56 -31.00
N VAL A 184 2.04 26.59 -31.11
CA VAL A 184 0.65 26.46 -31.56
C VAL A 184 0.48 27.25 -32.86
N ASP A 185 -0.07 26.61 -33.89
CA ASP A 185 -0.54 27.31 -35.07
C ASP A 185 -1.87 28.00 -34.74
N GLU A 186 -1.86 29.33 -34.63
CA GLU A 186 -3.04 30.12 -34.24
C GLU A 186 -4.26 29.88 -35.15
N SER A 187 -4.04 29.49 -36.41
CA SER A 187 -5.14 29.16 -37.34
C SER A 187 -5.97 27.94 -36.88
N ARG A 188 -5.44 27.17 -35.92
CA ARG A 188 -6.05 25.95 -35.38
C ARG A 188 -6.75 26.14 -34.05
N GLN A 189 -6.71 27.34 -33.48
CA GLN A 189 -7.45 27.65 -32.26
C GLN A 189 -8.94 27.27 -32.33
N PRO A 190 -9.67 27.49 -33.46
CA PRO A 190 -11.07 27.08 -33.55
C PRO A 190 -11.31 25.56 -33.40
N GLU A 191 -10.37 24.73 -33.85
CA GLU A 191 -10.45 23.28 -33.67
C GLU A 191 -10.25 22.91 -32.19
N PHE A 192 -9.24 23.49 -31.54
CA PHE A 192 -8.99 23.24 -30.12
C PHE A 192 -10.14 23.73 -29.24
N ASP A 193 -10.73 24.88 -29.55
CA ASP A 193 -11.91 25.40 -28.87
C ASP A 193 -13.10 24.44 -29.05
N TYR A 194 -13.34 23.96 -30.28
CA TYR A 194 -14.37 22.95 -30.56
C TYR A 194 -14.17 21.66 -29.75
N LEU A 195 -12.95 21.12 -29.72
CA LEU A 195 -12.63 19.90 -28.96
C LEU A 195 -12.79 20.11 -27.45
N LYS A 196 -12.46 21.31 -26.96
CA LYS A 196 -12.60 21.68 -25.55
C LYS A 196 -14.06 21.88 -25.11
N GLU A 197 -14.89 22.47 -25.98
CA GLU A 197 -16.32 22.65 -25.71
C GLU A 197 -17.09 21.33 -25.81
N ASN A 198 -16.69 20.46 -26.74
CA ASN A 198 -17.29 19.15 -26.96
C ASN A 198 -16.48 18.04 -26.28
N LYS A 199 -15.97 18.27 -25.06
CA LYS A 199 -15.30 17.25 -24.24
C LYS A 199 -16.23 16.06 -24.02
N LEU A 200 -16.18 15.12 -24.95
CA LEU A 200 -16.86 13.85 -24.86
C LEU A 200 -15.92 12.92 -24.10
N LEU A 201 -16.34 12.55 -22.89
CA LEU A 201 -15.81 11.39 -22.17
C LEU A 201 -15.79 10.20 -23.14
N THR A 202 -14.63 9.93 -23.72
CA THR A 202 -14.50 8.90 -24.74
C THR A 202 -13.51 7.87 -24.24
N PRO A 203 -14.01 6.73 -23.76
CA PRO A 203 -13.12 5.66 -23.36
C PRO A 203 -12.37 5.10 -24.58
N THR A 204 -11.18 4.57 -24.34
CA THR A 204 -10.39 3.84 -25.34
C THR A 204 -10.62 2.33 -25.19
N GLY A 205 -10.00 1.52 -26.06
CA GLY A 205 -10.09 0.06 -25.99
C GLY A 205 -10.70 -0.54 -27.25
N PRO A 206 -11.99 -0.28 -27.59
CA PRO A 206 -12.67 -0.96 -28.70
C PRO A 206 -12.05 -0.79 -30.09
N GLN A 207 -11.31 0.30 -30.29
CA GLN A 207 -10.67 0.64 -31.55
C GLN A 207 -9.20 1.00 -31.35
N LEU A 208 -8.33 0.45 -32.18
CA LEU A 208 -6.93 0.83 -32.31
C LEU A 208 -6.75 1.73 -33.53
N ARG A 209 -6.12 2.89 -33.33
CA ARG A 209 -5.77 3.84 -34.41
C ARG A 209 -4.32 3.68 -34.79
N THR A 210 -4.05 3.27 -36.02
CA THR A 210 -2.68 3.07 -36.54
C THR A 210 -2.29 4.20 -37.47
N TYR A 211 -1.13 4.82 -37.22
CA TYR A 211 -0.56 5.92 -37.98
C TYR A 211 0.77 5.52 -38.63
N ARG A 212 0.99 6.00 -39.86
CA ARG A 212 2.27 5.86 -40.56
C ARG A 212 3.25 6.91 -40.06
N LEU A 213 4.33 6.46 -39.44
CA LEU A 213 5.35 7.30 -38.84
C LEU A 213 6.57 7.41 -39.76
N ALA A 214 7.05 8.64 -39.97
CA ALA A 214 8.30 8.93 -40.65
C ALA A 214 9.30 9.53 -39.66
N VAL A 215 10.34 8.78 -39.28
CA VAL A 215 11.41 9.25 -38.39
C VAL A 215 12.67 9.53 -39.20
N ALA A 216 13.11 10.78 -39.17
CA ALA A 216 14.41 11.19 -39.67
C ALA A 216 15.46 11.26 -38.56
N THR A 217 16.73 11.18 -38.94
CA THR A 217 17.86 11.34 -38.01
C THR A 217 18.88 12.32 -38.54
N THR A 218 19.43 13.18 -37.67
CA THR A 218 20.61 13.97 -38.06
C THR A 218 21.83 13.07 -38.23
N GLY A 219 22.84 13.58 -38.93
CA GLY A 219 24.14 12.92 -39.09
C GLY A 219 24.81 12.66 -37.76
N GLU A 220 24.67 13.57 -36.79
CA GLU A 220 25.20 13.44 -35.45
C GLU A 220 24.51 12.33 -34.66
N TYR A 221 23.18 12.23 -34.72
CA TYR A 221 22.43 11.13 -34.12
C TYR A 221 22.87 9.80 -34.72
N SER A 222 22.98 9.75 -36.04
CA SER A 222 23.41 8.54 -36.74
C SER A 222 24.82 8.12 -36.36
N ASN A 223 25.75 9.08 -36.22
CA ASN A 223 27.12 8.81 -35.77
C ASN A 223 27.16 8.32 -34.32
N TYR A 224 26.33 8.87 -33.43
CA TYR A 224 26.21 8.41 -32.04
C TYR A 224 25.82 6.92 -31.98
N HIS A 225 24.89 6.51 -32.85
CA HIS A 225 24.40 5.13 -32.97
C HIS A 225 25.21 4.27 -33.96
N GLY A 226 26.49 4.58 -34.16
CA GLY A 226 27.44 3.70 -34.86
C GLY A 226 27.55 3.92 -36.38
N GLY A 227 26.90 4.95 -36.94
CA GLY A 227 27.21 5.48 -38.26
C GLY A 227 26.84 4.59 -39.45
N THR A 228 25.98 3.59 -39.26
CA THR A 228 25.45 2.75 -40.35
C THR A 228 23.94 2.67 -40.29
N VAL A 229 23.29 2.57 -41.45
CA VAL A 229 21.82 2.50 -41.54
C VAL A 229 21.23 1.38 -40.66
N PRO A 230 21.76 0.13 -40.63
CA PRO A 230 21.20 -0.91 -39.76
C PRO A 230 21.29 -0.63 -38.25
N LEU A 231 22.41 -0.04 -37.79
CA LEU A 231 22.58 0.31 -36.38
C LEU A 231 21.62 1.45 -36.00
N VAL A 232 21.55 2.49 -36.83
CA VAL A 232 20.65 3.64 -36.59
C VAL A 232 19.18 3.22 -36.65
N MET A 233 18.78 2.36 -37.61
CA MET A 233 17.44 1.79 -37.65
C MET A 233 17.11 0.99 -36.39
N SER A 234 18.09 0.30 -35.79
CA SER A 234 17.86 -0.44 -34.55
C SER A 234 17.52 0.50 -33.40
N ALA A 235 18.27 1.60 -33.24
CA ALA A 235 17.99 2.61 -32.23
C ALA A 235 16.60 3.24 -32.43
N VAL A 236 16.29 3.66 -33.67
CA VAL A 236 14.98 4.22 -34.02
C VAL A 236 13.86 3.24 -33.69
N VAL A 237 14.02 1.96 -34.03
CA VAL A 237 13.01 0.94 -33.76
C VAL A 237 12.84 0.69 -32.26
N THR A 238 13.92 0.59 -31.48
CA THR A 238 13.83 0.43 -30.01
C THR A 238 13.08 1.61 -29.38
N THR A 239 13.41 2.85 -29.75
CA THR A 239 12.69 4.06 -29.29
C THR A 239 11.21 4.00 -29.66
N VAL A 240 10.89 3.76 -30.95
CA VAL A 240 9.49 3.70 -31.41
C VAL A 240 8.73 2.56 -30.73
N ASN A 241 9.36 1.41 -30.51
CA ASN A 241 8.74 0.26 -29.84
C ASN A 241 8.35 0.59 -28.39
N ARG A 242 9.19 1.35 -27.67
CA ARG A 242 8.88 1.85 -26.31
C ARG A 242 7.74 2.86 -26.33
N VAL A 243 7.81 3.87 -27.20
CA VAL A 243 6.76 4.90 -27.33
C VAL A 243 5.42 4.26 -27.67
N VAL A 244 5.38 3.36 -28.64
CA VAL A 244 4.18 2.59 -29.01
C VAL A 244 3.63 1.82 -27.82
N GLY A 245 4.49 1.23 -26.97
CA GLY A 245 4.04 0.52 -25.78
C GLY A 245 3.21 1.37 -24.82
N VAL A 246 3.55 2.65 -24.69
CA VAL A 246 2.76 3.59 -23.88
C VAL A 246 1.48 4.01 -24.60
N TYR A 247 1.61 4.44 -25.86
CA TYR A 247 0.49 4.99 -26.64
C TYR A 247 -0.60 3.94 -26.89
N GLU A 248 -0.23 2.68 -27.07
CA GLU A 248 -1.20 1.59 -27.22
C GLU A 248 -1.94 1.29 -25.93
N THR A 249 -1.23 1.34 -24.80
CA THR A 249 -1.78 0.97 -23.49
C THR A 249 -2.72 2.04 -22.97
N ASP A 250 -2.35 3.33 -23.09
CA ASP A 250 -3.14 4.43 -22.54
C ASP A 250 -4.12 5.04 -23.56
N LEU A 251 -3.75 5.13 -24.83
CA LEU A 251 -4.48 5.92 -25.84
C LEU A 251 -5.10 5.07 -26.96
N ALA A 252 -4.81 3.76 -27.01
CA ALA A 252 -5.13 2.89 -28.15
C ALA A 252 -4.64 3.47 -29.50
N VAL A 253 -3.41 3.99 -29.50
CA VAL A 253 -2.70 4.53 -30.67
C VAL A 253 -1.46 3.71 -30.98
N ARG A 254 -1.30 3.29 -32.24
CA ARG A 254 -0.11 2.61 -32.77
C ARG A 254 0.57 3.47 -33.84
N MET A 255 1.89 3.45 -33.84
CA MET A 255 2.71 4.05 -34.89
C MET A 255 3.55 2.98 -35.59
N VAL A 256 3.59 3.03 -36.92
CA VAL A 256 4.34 2.08 -37.76
C VAL A 256 5.22 2.86 -38.72
N LEU A 257 6.54 2.59 -38.69
CA LEU A 257 7.52 3.23 -39.57
C LEU A 257 7.23 2.95 -41.04
N VAL A 258 7.28 3.98 -41.87
CA VAL A 258 6.96 3.91 -43.31
C VAL A 258 7.91 3.01 -44.11
N PRO A 259 7.47 2.42 -45.25
CA PRO A 259 8.25 1.49 -46.08
C PRO A 259 9.68 1.91 -46.44
N ASN A 260 9.91 3.21 -46.64
CA ASN A 260 11.18 3.80 -47.06
C ASN A 260 11.81 4.71 -45.98
N ASN A 261 11.54 4.45 -44.69
CA ASN A 261 12.10 5.24 -43.58
C ASN A 261 13.64 5.20 -43.55
N ASP A 262 14.27 4.14 -44.07
CA ASP A 262 15.73 4.05 -44.24
C ASP A 262 16.31 5.21 -45.05
N THR A 263 15.52 5.83 -45.93
CA THR A 263 15.93 7.00 -46.68
C THR A 263 15.98 8.28 -45.85
N LEU A 264 15.43 8.29 -44.63
CA LEU A 264 15.49 9.44 -43.71
C LEU A 264 16.66 9.35 -42.72
N ILE A 265 17.50 8.33 -42.84
CA ILE A 265 18.74 8.21 -42.06
C ILE A 265 19.87 8.93 -42.80
N PHE A 266 20.35 10.01 -42.19
CA PHE A 266 21.50 10.75 -42.70
C PHE A 266 22.74 10.35 -41.91
N LEU A 267 23.79 9.89 -42.60
CA LEU A 267 25.01 9.39 -41.93
C LEU A 267 26.12 10.44 -41.83
N ASN A 268 25.97 11.60 -42.47
CA ASN A 268 27.02 12.62 -42.53
C ASN A 268 26.48 13.98 -42.07
N ALA A 269 26.92 14.36 -40.86
CA ALA A 269 26.58 15.61 -40.18
C ALA A 269 26.90 16.87 -41.00
N ALA A 270 27.89 16.82 -41.90
CA ALA A 270 28.25 17.98 -42.73
C ALA A 270 27.31 18.20 -43.93
N THR A 271 26.48 17.20 -44.27
CA THR A 271 25.69 17.20 -45.51
C THR A 271 24.21 16.85 -45.31
N ASP A 272 23.80 16.57 -44.07
CA ASP A 272 22.40 16.38 -43.76
C ASP A 272 21.64 17.73 -43.87
N PRO A 273 20.30 17.71 -43.98
CA PRO A 273 19.50 18.92 -44.18
C PRO A 273 19.17 19.64 -42.87
N TYR A 274 19.77 19.25 -41.73
CA TYR A 274 19.35 19.66 -40.41
C TYR A 274 20.37 20.58 -39.73
N THR A 275 19.85 21.54 -38.96
CA THR A 275 20.66 22.32 -38.03
C THR A 275 20.58 21.66 -36.66
N ASN A 276 21.42 20.65 -36.42
CA ASN A 276 21.33 19.72 -35.27
C ASN A 276 21.13 20.36 -33.89
N ASN A 277 21.62 21.59 -33.67
CA ASN A 277 21.52 22.27 -32.37
C ASN A 277 20.41 23.33 -32.31
N ASP A 278 19.55 23.41 -33.31
CA ASP A 278 18.43 24.37 -33.40
C ASP A 278 17.11 23.62 -33.67
N GLY A 279 16.38 23.34 -32.59
CA GLY A 279 15.08 22.65 -32.65
C GLY A 279 14.05 23.38 -33.52
N PHE A 280 14.01 24.71 -33.44
CA PHE A 280 13.09 25.54 -34.21
C PHE A 280 13.35 25.46 -35.71
N ALA A 281 14.61 25.54 -36.12
CA ALA A 281 14.99 25.37 -37.52
C ALA A 281 14.60 23.96 -38.02
N MET A 282 14.88 22.93 -37.21
CA MET A 282 14.62 21.54 -37.55
C MET A 282 13.14 21.24 -37.81
N LEU A 283 12.17 21.94 -37.20
CA LEU A 283 10.75 21.74 -37.48
C LEU A 283 10.40 21.89 -38.97
N SER A 284 10.86 23.00 -39.58
CA SER A 284 10.58 23.30 -40.98
C SER A 284 11.46 22.49 -41.94
N GLN A 285 12.71 22.23 -41.56
CA GLN A 285 13.64 21.37 -42.28
C GLN A 285 13.11 19.94 -42.35
N ASN A 286 12.56 19.43 -41.24
CA ASN A 286 12.00 18.09 -41.19
C ASN A 286 10.76 17.95 -42.05
N GLN A 287 9.84 18.91 -41.98
CA GLN A 287 8.67 18.93 -42.86
C GLN A 287 9.08 18.85 -44.34
N THR A 288 10.03 19.71 -44.76
CA THR A 288 10.53 19.73 -46.14
C THR A 288 11.20 18.41 -46.53
N THR A 289 12.02 17.85 -45.63
CA THR A 289 12.81 16.64 -45.88
C THR A 289 11.92 15.40 -46.00
N VAL A 290 10.98 15.24 -45.08
CA VAL A 290 10.05 14.09 -45.08
C VAL A 290 9.11 14.18 -46.29
N ASP A 291 8.57 15.35 -46.61
CA ASP A 291 7.75 15.54 -47.82
C ASP A 291 8.53 15.19 -49.10
N ALA A 292 9.80 15.57 -49.19
CA ALA A 292 10.62 15.30 -50.37
C ALA A 292 10.99 13.82 -50.54
N ARG A 293 11.27 13.09 -49.43
CA ARG A 293 11.77 11.71 -49.49
C ARG A 293 10.67 10.65 -49.38
N ILE A 294 9.67 10.89 -48.54
CA ILE A 294 8.56 9.96 -48.30
C ILE A 294 7.35 10.32 -49.16
N GLY A 295 7.10 11.62 -49.35
CA GLY A 295 5.91 12.13 -50.02
C GLY A 295 4.76 12.36 -49.03
N PRO A 296 4.08 13.53 -49.06
CA PRO A 296 3.06 13.91 -48.08
C PRO A 296 1.89 12.93 -47.98
N ALA A 297 1.57 12.17 -49.03
CA ALA A 297 0.49 11.17 -48.97
C ALA A 297 0.87 9.88 -48.21
N ASN A 298 2.16 9.66 -47.96
CA ASN A 298 2.70 8.35 -47.55
C ASN A 298 3.04 8.27 -46.06
N TYR A 299 2.81 9.34 -45.30
CA TYR A 299 3.01 9.37 -43.85
C TYR A 299 1.94 10.24 -43.17
N ASP A 300 1.76 10.02 -41.88
CA ASP A 300 0.70 10.61 -41.07
C ASP A 300 1.26 11.49 -39.94
N ILE A 301 2.43 11.11 -39.44
CA ILE A 301 3.24 11.87 -38.47
C ILE A 301 4.70 11.75 -38.88
N GLY A 302 5.44 12.86 -38.80
CA GLY A 302 6.87 12.91 -39.01
C GLY A 302 7.59 13.51 -37.82
N HIS A 303 8.78 13.00 -37.53
CA HIS A 303 9.59 13.43 -36.39
C HIS A 303 11.08 13.31 -36.73
N VAL A 304 11.94 14.13 -36.12
CA VAL A 304 13.40 14.01 -36.29
C VAL A 304 14.10 13.80 -34.95
N PHE A 305 15.07 12.89 -34.94
CA PHE A 305 15.97 12.67 -33.81
C PHE A 305 17.35 13.30 -34.08
N SER A 306 17.87 14.00 -33.08
CA SER A 306 19.13 14.74 -33.12
C SER A 306 19.95 14.53 -31.85
N THR A 307 21.20 15.02 -31.82
CA THR A 307 22.01 15.06 -30.58
C THR A 307 21.93 16.39 -29.83
N GLY A 308 21.16 17.35 -30.36
CA GLY A 308 21.00 18.68 -29.79
C GLY A 308 19.67 19.31 -30.21
N GLY A 309 19.42 20.56 -29.78
CA GLY A 309 18.20 21.29 -30.15
C GLY A 309 16.98 21.05 -29.27
N GLY A 310 17.10 20.26 -28.20
CA GLY A 310 16.04 20.06 -27.20
C GLY A 310 14.80 19.32 -27.72
N GLY A 311 13.68 19.52 -27.05
CA GLY A 311 12.36 19.02 -27.49
C GLY A 311 11.54 20.19 -28.02
N VAL A 312 11.08 20.10 -29.27
CA VAL A 312 10.18 21.11 -29.84
C VAL A 312 9.19 20.44 -30.76
N ALA A 313 7.90 20.74 -30.58
CA ALA A 313 6.83 20.25 -31.42
C ALA A 313 5.73 21.29 -31.62
N TYR A 314 5.04 21.19 -32.77
CA TYR A 314 3.76 21.86 -32.93
C TYR A 314 2.63 21.05 -32.31
N LEU A 315 1.74 21.71 -31.58
CA LEU A 315 0.58 21.11 -30.95
C LEU A 315 -0.40 20.56 -31.99
N GLY A 316 -0.79 19.29 -31.88
CA GLY A 316 -1.88 18.65 -32.62
C GLY A 316 -1.69 18.55 -34.13
N VAL A 317 -0.49 18.35 -34.67
CA VAL A 317 -0.25 18.42 -36.13
C VAL A 317 -0.38 17.10 -36.89
N VAL A 318 -0.62 15.98 -36.23
CA VAL A 318 -0.80 14.68 -36.91
C VAL A 318 -1.88 14.75 -38.00
N CYS A 319 -1.67 14.08 -39.13
CA CYS A 319 -2.53 14.14 -40.33
C CYS A 319 -2.60 15.50 -41.07
N ILE A 320 -2.02 16.59 -40.56
CA ILE A 320 -2.11 17.91 -41.19
C ILE A 320 -1.00 18.09 -42.24
N ASN A 321 -1.37 18.15 -43.52
CA ASN A 321 -0.42 18.38 -44.60
C ASN A 321 0.33 19.71 -44.42
N GLY A 322 1.65 19.71 -44.58
CA GLY A 322 2.51 20.88 -44.37
C GLY A 322 2.91 21.16 -42.92
N SER A 323 2.36 20.42 -41.95
CA SER A 323 2.69 20.56 -40.53
C SER A 323 2.94 19.25 -39.78
N LYS A 324 2.47 18.11 -40.29
CA LYS A 324 2.53 16.80 -39.61
C LYS A 324 3.93 16.23 -39.37
N ALA A 325 4.98 16.81 -39.95
CA ALA A 325 6.38 16.46 -39.67
C ALA A 325 7.12 17.48 -38.77
N ARG A 326 6.40 18.42 -38.14
CA ARG A 326 6.99 19.44 -37.26
C ARG A 326 7.07 18.95 -35.81
N GLY A 327 7.96 17.99 -35.58
CA GLY A 327 8.36 17.53 -34.25
C GLY A 327 9.84 17.14 -34.24
N VAL A 328 10.52 17.47 -33.16
CA VAL A 328 11.97 17.29 -32.98
C VAL A 328 12.23 16.80 -31.57
N THR A 329 13.10 15.80 -31.44
CA THR A 329 13.66 15.40 -30.15
C THR A 329 15.17 15.27 -30.24
N GLY A 330 15.88 16.04 -29.41
CA GLY A 330 17.33 16.08 -29.36
C GLY A 330 17.89 15.90 -27.96
N SER A 331 18.92 15.06 -27.84
CA SER A 331 19.67 14.86 -26.59
C SER A 331 21.13 14.54 -26.86
N PRO A 332 22.10 15.06 -26.10
CA PRO A 332 23.51 14.69 -26.23
C PRO A 332 23.78 13.18 -26.08
N GLN A 333 22.91 12.48 -25.34
CA GLN A 333 22.92 11.03 -25.19
C GLN A 333 21.52 10.51 -25.54
N PRO A 334 21.19 10.35 -26.84
CA PRO A 334 19.85 10.01 -27.27
C PRO A 334 19.63 8.49 -27.20
N ILE A 335 19.61 7.95 -25.97
CA ILE A 335 19.46 6.53 -25.66
C ILE A 335 18.76 6.33 -24.31
N GLY A 336 18.04 5.22 -24.17
CA GLY A 336 17.42 4.80 -22.91
C GLY A 336 16.13 5.54 -22.58
N ASP A 337 15.49 5.12 -21.48
CA ASP A 337 14.20 5.64 -21.01
C ASP A 337 14.12 7.19 -20.91
N PRO A 338 15.15 7.90 -20.40
CA PRO A 338 15.14 9.36 -20.39
C PRO A 338 15.04 10.03 -21.76
N PHE A 339 15.51 9.38 -22.83
CA PHE A 339 15.32 9.88 -24.18
C PHE A 339 13.98 9.41 -24.75
N ASP A 340 13.70 8.10 -24.66
CA ASP A 340 12.56 7.47 -25.32
C ASP A 340 11.20 7.91 -24.73
N ILE A 341 11.09 7.95 -23.40
CA ILE A 341 9.83 8.27 -22.71
C ILE A 341 9.77 9.74 -22.35
N ASP A 342 10.81 10.29 -21.73
CA ASP A 342 10.70 11.64 -21.20
C ASP A 342 10.76 12.72 -22.27
N TYR A 343 11.38 12.44 -23.43
CA TYR A 343 11.44 13.41 -24.53
C TYR A 343 10.61 12.91 -25.72
N VAL A 344 10.94 11.76 -26.32
CA VAL A 344 10.26 11.37 -27.59
C VAL A 344 8.76 11.18 -27.39
N ALA A 345 8.34 10.46 -26.35
CA ALA A 345 6.91 10.30 -26.06
C ALA A 345 6.21 11.63 -25.71
N HIS A 346 6.94 12.57 -25.09
CA HIS A 346 6.47 13.92 -24.75
C HIS A 346 6.24 14.76 -26.02
N GLU A 347 7.25 14.88 -26.89
CA GLU A 347 7.17 15.69 -28.11
C GLU A 347 6.16 15.12 -29.11
N MET A 348 6.09 13.79 -29.23
CA MET A 348 5.01 13.16 -29.99
C MET A 348 3.64 13.44 -29.35
N GLY A 349 3.57 13.56 -28.02
CA GLY A 349 2.34 13.87 -27.29
C GLY A 349 1.79 15.24 -27.66
N HIS A 350 2.68 16.23 -27.82
CA HIS A 350 2.35 17.50 -28.42
C HIS A 350 1.85 17.35 -29.85
N GLN A 351 2.51 16.60 -30.73
CA GLN A 351 2.02 16.38 -32.10
C GLN A 351 0.62 15.75 -32.12
N PHE A 352 0.26 14.95 -31.13
CA PHE A 352 -1.07 14.38 -30.93
C PHE A 352 -2.06 15.29 -30.17
N GLY A 353 -1.65 16.49 -29.76
CA GLY A 353 -2.53 17.52 -29.21
C GLY A 353 -2.53 17.64 -27.69
N GLY A 354 -1.65 16.95 -26.97
CA GLY A 354 -1.51 17.09 -25.52
C GLY A 354 -0.76 18.38 -25.15
N ASN A 355 -1.28 19.14 -24.19
CA ASN A 355 -0.60 20.29 -23.58
C ASN A 355 0.21 19.87 -22.35
N HIS A 356 1.06 20.77 -21.83
CA HIS A 356 1.75 20.51 -20.57
C HIS A 356 0.79 20.36 -19.39
N SER A 357 1.07 19.41 -18.49
CA SER A 357 0.24 19.10 -17.33
C SER A 357 0.75 19.66 -15.99
N PHE A 358 1.98 20.19 -15.96
CA PHE A 358 2.65 20.65 -14.74
C PHE A 358 2.18 22.04 -14.26
N ASN A 359 2.30 22.30 -12.96
CA ASN A 359 1.89 23.56 -12.30
C ASN A 359 3.04 24.27 -11.53
N GLY A 360 4.29 23.99 -11.90
CA GLY A 360 5.47 24.66 -11.39
C GLY A 360 5.75 26.02 -12.05
N ASN A 361 6.72 26.75 -11.50
CA ASN A 361 7.22 28.03 -12.01
C ASN A 361 8.73 28.25 -11.81
N ALA A 362 9.50 27.19 -11.56
CA ALA A 362 10.95 27.22 -11.38
C ALA A 362 11.66 26.26 -12.35
N GLY A 363 12.97 26.47 -12.60
CA GLY A 363 13.72 25.71 -13.60
C GLY A 363 13.07 25.82 -14.99
N SER A 364 13.00 24.71 -15.73
CA SER A 364 12.34 24.66 -17.04
C SER A 364 10.82 24.87 -16.97
N CYS A 365 10.19 24.78 -15.79
CA CYS A 365 8.77 25.16 -15.62
C CYS A 365 8.55 26.69 -15.61
N SER A 366 9.62 27.49 -15.61
CA SER A 366 9.54 28.93 -15.79
C SER A 366 9.47 29.30 -17.30
N GLY A 367 9.39 30.58 -17.65
CA GLY A 367 9.60 31.01 -19.05
C GLY A 367 8.42 30.89 -20.02
N GLY A 368 7.21 30.51 -19.56
CA GLY A 368 5.99 30.54 -20.38
C GLY A 368 5.50 29.17 -20.87
N ASN A 369 6.25 28.10 -20.60
CA ASN A 369 5.89 26.73 -20.98
C ASN A 369 4.64 26.20 -20.27
N ARG A 370 4.27 26.74 -19.10
CA ARG A 370 3.09 26.30 -18.35
C ARG A 370 1.78 26.61 -19.10
N ASN A 371 0.96 25.59 -19.36
CA ASN A 371 -0.41 25.76 -19.83
C ASN A 371 -1.40 25.80 -18.65
N ALA A 372 -1.95 26.97 -18.35
CA ALA A 372 -2.84 27.17 -17.18
C ALA A 372 -4.14 26.35 -17.21
N SER A 373 -4.61 25.94 -18.39
CA SER A 373 -5.87 25.22 -18.55
C SER A 373 -5.74 23.70 -18.41
N THR A 374 -4.50 23.20 -18.32
CA THR A 374 -4.17 21.78 -18.19
C THR A 374 -3.18 21.49 -17.06
N ALA A 375 -2.75 22.52 -16.31
CA ALA A 375 -1.79 22.44 -15.20
C ALA A 375 -2.38 21.76 -13.93
N TYR A 376 -2.70 20.47 -14.03
CA TYR A 376 -3.31 19.66 -12.97
C TYR A 376 -2.29 18.96 -12.06
N GLU A 377 -1.01 18.91 -12.43
CA GLU A 377 0.03 18.25 -11.63
C GLU A 377 0.86 19.25 -10.83
N PRO A 378 1.14 19.04 -9.53
CA PRO A 378 1.92 19.98 -8.73
C PRO A 378 3.38 20.07 -9.19
N GLY A 379 3.98 21.26 -9.14
CA GLY A 379 5.42 21.45 -9.40
C GLY A 379 5.83 20.98 -10.78
N SER A 380 6.88 20.15 -10.88
CA SER A 380 7.31 19.55 -12.14
C SER A 380 6.30 18.59 -12.76
N GLY A 381 5.32 18.13 -12.00
CA GLY A 381 4.52 16.93 -12.30
C GLY A 381 5.35 15.64 -12.37
N SER A 382 4.68 14.54 -12.69
CA SER A 382 5.21 13.18 -12.72
C SER A 382 4.87 12.40 -14.00
N THR A 383 3.89 12.80 -14.81
CA THR A 383 3.51 12.08 -16.04
C THR A 383 4.22 12.58 -17.31
N ILE A 384 4.03 11.90 -18.45
CA ILE A 384 4.76 12.17 -19.71
C ILE A 384 4.71 13.64 -20.13
N MET A 385 3.53 14.29 -20.09
CA MET A 385 3.39 15.68 -20.55
C MET A 385 3.76 16.71 -19.45
N ALA A 386 4.29 16.25 -18.33
CA ALA A 386 4.88 17.08 -17.30
C ALA A 386 6.39 17.26 -17.55
N TYR A 387 7.05 17.99 -16.66
CA TYR A 387 8.47 18.33 -16.74
C TYR A 387 9.27 17.63 -15.63
N ALA A 388 9.00 16.34 -15.43
CA ALA A 388 9.60 15.55 -14.35
C ALA A 388 11.14 15.62 -14.39
N GLY A 389 11.73 16.14 -13.31
CA GLY A 389 13.17 16.20 -13.10
C GLY A 389 13.86 17.50 -13.54
N ILE A 390 13.17 18.43 -14.20
CA ILE A 390 13.80 19.62 -14.81
C ILE A 390 13.30 20.97 -14.26
N CYS A 391 12.46 20.97 -13.24
CA CYS A 391 11.90 22.17 -12.60
C CYS A 391 12.44 22.44 -11.19
N SER A 392 13.73 22.14 -10.95
CA SER A 392 14.37 22.35 -9.65
C SER A 392 14.12 23.78 -9.10
N PRO A 393 13.78 23.96 -7.80
CA PRO A 393 13.70 22.95 -6.74
C PRO A 393 12.32 22.25 -6.63
N GLN A 394 11.43 22.41 -7.60
CA GLN A 394 10.03 21.93 -7.57
C GLN A 394 9.85 20.53 -8.19
N ASN A 395 10.94 19.75 -8.32
CA ASN A 395 10.91 18.41 -8.88
C ASN A 395 10.19 17.42 -7.96
N LEU A 396 9.18 16.75 -8.47
CA LEU A 396 8.49 15.66 -7.78
C LEU A 396 9.27 14.33 -7.87
N GLN A 397 9.91 14.10 -9.01
CA GLN A 397 10.73 12.91 -9.33
C GLN A 397 11.71 13.27 -10.45
N ASN A 398 12.65 12.35 -10.75
CA ASN A 398 13.71 12.59 -11.74
C ASN A 398 13.27 12.34 -13.20
N ASN A 399 12.38 11.37 -13.42
CA ASN A 399 11.93 10.93 -14.74
C ASN A 399 10.41 10.83 -14.74
N SER A 400 9.76 10.95 -15.89
CA SER A 400 8.31 10.81 -15.97
C SER A 400 7.92 9.36 -15.76
N ASP A 401 6.68 9.14 -15.33
CA ASP A 401 6.02 7.86 -15.48
C ASP A 401 5.42 7.74 -16.90
N PRO A 402 5.50 6.57 -17.57
CA PRO A 402 5.24 6.32 -18.98
C PRO A 402 3.74 6.07 -19.18
N TYR A 403 2.94 6.99 -18.67
CA TYR A 403 1.50 7.07 -18.87
C TYR A 403 1.12 8.54 -18.94
N PHE A 404 -0.05 8.80 -19.48
CA PHE A 404 -0.57 10.15 -19.61
C PHE A 404 -1.43 10.49 -18.39
N HIS A 405 -1.28 11.71 -17.87
CA HIS A 405 -2.28 12.26 -16.95
C HIS A 405 -3.64 12.29 -17.65
N VAL A 406 -4.74 12.13 -16.91
CA VAL A 406 -6.09 12.06 -17.46
C VAL A 406 -6.48 13.30 -18.30
N VAL A 407 -5.85 14.45 -18.05
CA VAL A 407 -6.03 15.65 -18.91
C VAL A 407 -5.46 15.45 -20.31
N ASN A 408 -4.29 14.82 -20.43
CA ASN A 408 -3.65 14.58 -21.73
C ASN A 408 -4.31 13.43 -22.46
N PHE A 409 -4.80 12.44 -21.71
CA PHE A 409 -5.74 11.44 -22.24
C PHE A 409 -6.94 12.14 -22.89
N ASP A 410 -7.64 13.05 -22.17
CA ASP A 410 -8.79 13.78 -22.72
C ASP A 410 -8.43 14.52 -24.02
N GLU A 411 -7.32 15.25 -24.03
CA GLU A 411 -6.90 16.05 -25.20
C GLU A 411 -6.53 15.19 -26.41
N ILE A 412 -5.66 14.20 -26.21
CA ILE A 412 -5.16 13.36 -27.30
C ILE A 412 -6.28 12.46 -27.85
N VAL A 413 -7.10 11.86 -26.98
CA VAL A 413 -8.22 11.03 -27.42
C VAL A 413 -9.28 11.88 -28.13
N SER A 414 -9.57 13.09 -27.65
CA SER A 414 -10.49 13.99 -28.36
C SER A 414 -9.95 14.37 -29.74
N TYR A 415 -8.67 14.69 -29.84
CA TYR A 415 -8.04 15.04 -31.11
C TYR A 415 -8.01 13.88 -32.11
N THR A 416 -7.69 12.66 -31.65
CA THR A 416 -7.63 11.46 -32.49
C THR A 416 -9.00 10.88 -32.85
N ASN A 417 -10.06 11.24 -32.12
CA ASN A 417 -11.43 10.76 -32.40
C ASN A 417 -12.28 11.78 -33.17
N PHE A 418 -12.11 13.07 -32.89
CA PHE A 418 -13.00 14.12 -33.37
C PHE A 418 -12.29 15.26 -34.09
N GLY A 419 -10.97 15.36 -33.94
CA GLY A 419 -10.14 16.36 -34.61
C GLY A 419 -9.49 15.86 -35.91
N SER A 420 -8.56 16.65 -36.40
CA SER A 420 -7.77 16.39 -37.61
C SER A 420 -6.96 15.10 -37.51
N GLY A 421 -6.58 14.70 -36.29
CA GLY A 421 -5.89 13.44 -36.02
C GLY A 421 -6.69 12.19 -36.39
N ASN A 422 -8.00 12.30 -36.59
CA ASN A 422 -8.84 11.20 -37.04
C ASN A 422 -8.86 11.02 -38.57
N SER A 423 -8.34 11.98 -39.33
CA SER A 423 -8.53 12.03 -40.79
C SER A 423 -7.65 11.06 -41.59
N CYS A 424 -6.56 10.55 -41.00
CA CYS A 424 -5.59 9.70 -41.69
C CYS A 424 -5.35 8.34 -41.02
N ALA A 425 -5.88 8.13 -39.81
CA ALA A 425 -5.67 6.89 -39.06
C ALA A 425 -6.31 5.69 -39.74
N VAL A 426 -5.62 4.54 -39.74
CA VAL A 426 -6.25 3.25 -40.01
C VAL A 426 -6.88 2.74 -38.73
N ILE A 427 -8.21 2.68 -38.69
CA ILE A 427 -8.97 2.26 -37.52
C ILE A 427 -9.29 0.76 -37.62
N THR A 428 -8.94 0.00 -36.60
CA THR A 428 -9.24 -1.44 -36.50
C THR A 428 -9.95 -1.76 -35.20
N ASN A 429 -10.84 -2.76 -35.23
CA ASN A 429 -11.49 -3.25 -34.02
C ASN A 429 -10.55 -4.19 -33.27
N THR A 430 -10.46 -4.01 -31.95
CA THR A 430 -9.56 -4.78 -31.06
C THR A 430 -10.26 -5.97 -30.41
N GLY A 431 -11.60 -6.01 -30.47
CA GLY A 431 -12.40 -6.95 -29.68
C GLY A 431 -12.41 -6.65 -28.17
N ASN A 432 -11.81 -5.53 -27.76
CA ASN A 432 -11.79 -5.05 -26.39
C ASN A 432 -13.01 -4.16 -26.08
N SER A 433 -13.34 -4.02 -24.81
CA SER A 433 -14.37 -3.14 -24.28
C SER A 433 -13.76 -2.35 -23.13
N ALA A 434 -14.00 -1.05 -23.12
CA ALA A 434 -13.46 -0.21 -22.05
C ALA A 434 -14.01 -0.62 -20.66
N PRO A 435 -13.21 -0.43 -19.59
CA PRO A 435 -13.71 -0.61 -18.24
C PRO A 435 -14.86 0.35 -17.92
N THR A 436 -15.78 -0.09 -17.07
CA THR A 436 -16.82 0.76 -16.48
C THR A 436 -16.38 1.19 -15.09
N VAL A 437 -16.24 2.49 -14.86
CA VAL A 437 -15.72 3.04 -13.60
C VAL A 437 -16.82 3.74 -12.82
N THR A 438 -16.81 3.55 -11.50
CA THR A 438 -17.74 4.19 -10.57
C THR A 438 -16.99 4.75 -9.37
N VAL A 439 -17.45 5.90 -8.90
CA VAL A 439 -16.98 6.55 -7.68
C VAL A 439 -18.17 6.83 -6.76
N PRO A 440 -17.98 6.87 -5.43
CA PRO A 440 -19.03 7.24 -4.50
C PRO A 440 -19.56 8.65 -4.75
N ALA A 441 -20.75 8.94 -4.23
CA ALA A 441 -21.31 10.29 -4.27
C ALA A 441 -20.35 11.27 -3.57
N GLY A 442 -20.07 12.39 -4.24
CA GLY A 442 -19.32 13.51 -3.68
C GLY A 442 -20.21 14.49 -2.89
N GLY A 443 -19.74 15.73 -2.76
CA GLY A 443 -20.50 16.84 -2.17
C GLY A 443 -20.45 16.94 -0.64
N PHE A 444 -19.75 16.03 0.03
CA PHE A 444 -19.49 16.10 1.46
C PHE A 444 -18.33 17.06 1.80
N TYR A 445 -18.12 17.29 3.09
CA TYR A 445 -17.02 18.10 3.62
C TYR A 445 -16.04 17.24 4.42
N ILE A 446 -14.75 17.48 4.27
CA ILE A 446 -13.70 16.92 5.14
C ILE A 446 -13.05 18.04 5.98
N PRO A 447 -12.54 17.74 7.18
CA PRO A 447 -11.73 18.68 7.94
C PRO A 447 -10.40 19.02 7.25
N LYS A 448 -9.89 20.24 7.46
CA LYS A 448 -8.55 20.62 6.99
C LYS A 448 -7.46 19.81 7.69
N SER A 449 -6.29 19.74 7.07
CA SER A 449 -5.08 19.12 7.62
C SER A 449 -5.30 17.69 8.14
N THR A 450 -6.22 16.94 7.52
CA THR A 450 -6.63 15.61 7.97
C THR A 450 -6.49 14.59 6.84
N PRO A 451 -5.85 13.44 7.06
CA PRO A 451 -5.76 12.36 6.07
C PRO A 451 -7.13 11.86 5.59
N PHE A 452 -7.18 11.40 4.34
CA PHE A 452 -8.37 10.79 3.78
C PHE A 452 -8.03 9.67 2.80
N ALA A 453 -8.98 8.78 2.55
CA ALA A 453 -8.86 7.70 1.58
C ALA A 453 -10.06 7.70 0.63
N LEU A 454 -9.77 7.73 -0.67
CA LEU A 454 -10.78 7.62 -1.71
C LEU A 454 -10.82 6.19 -2.21
N THR A 455 -12.02 5.62 -2.31
CA THR A 455 -12.26 4.27 -2.81
C THR A 455 -13.35 4.31 -3.86
N GLY A 456 -13.07 3.79 -5.06
CA GLY A 456 -14.09 3.59 -6.09
C GLY A 456 -14.13 2.12 -6.51
N SER A 457 -14.68 1.85 -7.68
CA SER A 457 -14.67 0.51 -8.26
C SER A 457 -14.74 0.56 -9.78
N ALA A 458 -14.26 -0.49 -10.44
CA ALA A 458 -14.47 -0.67 -11.87
C ALA A 458 -14.68 -2.14 -12.21
N THR A 459 -15.34 -2.38 -13.34
CA THR A 459 -15.51 -3.71 -13.94
C THR A 459 -15.05 -3.69 -15.37
N ASP A 460 -14.40 -4.77 -15.80
CA ASP A 460 -13.99 -4.96 -17.18
C ASP A 460 -14.90 -6.00 -17.88
N PRO A 461 -15.55 -5.66 -19.00
CA PRO A 461 -16.42 -6.61 -19.71
C PRO A 461 -15.68 -7.82 -20.29
N ASN A 462 -14.38 -7.70 -20.52
CA ASN A 462 -13.53 -8.77 -21.07
C ASN A 462 -12.88 -9.64 -19.98
N GLY A 463 -12.95 -9.24 -18.72
CA GLY A 463 -12.33 -9.93 -17.59
C GLY A 463 -10.84 -9.63 -17.42
N ASP A 464 -10.36 -8.55 -18.04
CA ASP A 464 -8.97 -8.10 -17.96
C ASP A 464 -8.64 -7.55 -16.55
N ALA A 465 -7.38 -7.71 -16.14
CA ALA A 465 -6.90 -7.26 -14.83
C ALA A 465 -6.72 -5.74 -14.79
N LEU A 466 -7.47 -5.07 -13.91
CA LEU A 466 -7.53 -3.61 -13.85
C LEU A 466 -6.46 -2.99 -12.95
N THR A 467 -5.90 -1.87 -13.40
CA THR A 467 -5.10 -0.96 -12.58
C THR A 467 -5.78 0.39 -12.46
N PHE A 468 -5.48 1.11 -11.36
CA PHE A 468 -6.22 2.30 -10.93
C PHE A 468 -5.27 3.46 -10.59
N SER A 469 -5.66 4.66 -11.00
CA SER A 469 -5.03 5.90 -10.57
C SER A 469 -6.09 6.87 -10.07
N TRP A 470 -5.91 7.39 -8.86
CA TRP A 470 -6.65 8.55 -8.38
C TRP A 470 -5.84 9.81 -8.66
N GLU A 471 -6.36 10.70 -9.50
CA GLU A 471 -5.67 11.88 -10.01
C GLU A 471 -6.44 13.14 -9.57
N GLU A 472 -5.75 14.10 -8.93
CA GLU A 472 -6.35 15.40 -8.61
C GLU A 472 -6.64 16.16 -9.91
N PHE A 473 -7.81 16.78 -9.99
CA PHE A 473 -8.30 17.45 -11.19
C PHE A 473 -8.74 18.90 -10.88
N ASP A 474 -7.94 19.56 -10.06
CA ASP A 474 -8.07 20.97 -9.69
C ASP A 474 -7.04 21.85 -10.41
N LEU A 475 -7.49 22.99 -10.94
CA LEU A 475 -6.62 24.02 -11.50
C LEU A 475 -6.42 25.15 -10.49
N GLY A 476 -5.25 25.77 -10.51
CA GLY A 476 -4.98 26.96 -9.72
C GLY A 476 -3.70 27.69 -10.11
N PRO A 477 -3.28 28.66 -9.28
CA PRO A 477 -2.03 29.40 -9.49
C PRO A 477 -0.80 28.47 -9.56
N ALA A 478 0.17 28.83 -10.41
CA ALA A 478 1.47 28.17 -10.43
C ALA A 478 2.23 28.43 -9.12
N GLY A 479 3.06 27.49 -8.67
CA GLY A 479 3.87 27.71 -7.49
C GLY A 479 4.63 26.50 -6.99
N HIS A 480 5.32 26.71 -5.87
CA HIS A 480 6.07 25.65 -5.21
C HIS A 480 5.10 24.61 -4.62
N PRO A 481 5.28 23.30 -4.86
CA PRO A 481 4.39 22.25 -4.34
C PRO A 481 4.16 22.33 -2.83
N ASN A 482 5.22 22.61 -2.05
CA ASN A 482 5.16 22.77 -0.58
C ASN A 482 4.53 24.08 -0.08
N SER A 483 4.09 24.97 -0.95
CA SER A 483 3.46 26.24 -0.57
C SER A 483 2.35 26.60 -1.57
N PRO A 484 1.31 25.75 -1.70
CA PRO A 484 0.24 25.96 -2.66
C PRO A 484 -0.63 27.14 -2.25
N SER A 485 -1.18 27.85 -3.23
CA SER A 485 -2.14 28.95 -3.02
C SER A 485 -3.39 28.75 -3.86
N GLY A 486 -4.51 29.33 -3.44
CA GLY A 486 -5.79 29.18 -4.14
C GLY A 486 -6.20 27.71 -4.28
N ASN A 487 -6.57 27.30 -5.49
CA ASN A 487 -6.94 25.91 -5.78
C ASN A 487 -5.84 25.15 -6.55
N ALA A 488 -4.57 25.54 -6.36
CA ALA A 488 -3.45 24.85 -7.01
C ALA A 488 -3.43 23.36 -6.63
N PRO A 489 -3.09 22.44 -7.56
CA PRO A 489 -2.99 21.02 -7.27
C PRO A 489 -1.99 20.75 -6.14
N ILE A 490 -2.33 19.83 -5.24
CA ILE A 490 -1.56 19.51 -4.01
C ILE A 490 -1.23 18.03 -3.85
N PHE A 491 -1.80 17.16 -4.68
CA PHE A 491 -1.54 15.73 -4.74
C PHE A 491 -1.00 15.34 -6.11
N ARG A 492 0.18 14.75 -6.11
CA ARG A 492 0.83 14.18 -7.29
C ARG A 492 0.14 12.91 -7.74
N VAL A 493 0.46 12.44 -8.94
CA VAL A 493 0.05 11.11 -9.40
C VAL A 493 1.17 10.12 -9.12
N PHE A 494 0.79 8.86 -8.87
CA PHE A 494 1.71 7.74 -8.75
C PHE A 494 1.35 6.68 -9.79
N ASN A 495 2.27 5.75 -10.04
CA ASN A 495 2.00 4.59 -10.89
C ASN A 495 0.64 3.93 -10.59
N PRO A 496 -0.10 3.51 -11.63
CA PRO A 496 -1.36 2.77 -11.46
C PRO A 496 -1.20 1.59 -10.52
N ALA A 497 -2.08 1.50 -9.52
CA ALA A 497 -2.08 0.46 -8.49
C ALA A 497 -3.15 -0.59 -8.76
N THR A 498 -3.05 -1.76 -8.15
CA THR A 498 -4.09 -2.81 -8.24
C THR A 498 -5.30 -2.53 -7.34
N SER A 499 -5.12 -1.66 -6.34
CA SER A 499 -6.18 -1.23 -5.43
C SER A 499 -6.96 -0.04 -6.00
N PRO A 500 -8.29 -0.06 -6.00
CA PRO A 500 -9.10 1.11 -6.33
C PRO A 500 -9.16 2.14 -5.18
N THR A 501 -8.45 1.88 -4.08
CA THR A 501 -8.32 2.77 -2.92
C THR A 501 -6.97 3.47 -2.92
N ARG A 502 -6.96 4.80 -2.78
CA ARG A 502 -5.76 5.60 -2.52
C ARG A 502 -5.91 6.41 -1.24
N THR A 503 -4.87 6.40 -0.43
CA THR A 503 -4.72 7.25 0.75
C THR A 503 -3.97 8.53 0.41
N PHE A 504 -4.39 9.65 1.00
CA PHE A 504 -3.83 10.98 0.79
C PHE A 504 -3.42 11.62 2.14
N PRO A 505 -2.11 11.90 2.35
CA PRO A 505 -0.95 11.40 1.60
C PRO A 505 -0.86 9.88 1.51
N LYS A 506 0.03 9.38 0.65
CA LYS A 506 0.37 7.94 0.56
C LYS A 506 0.56 7.31 1.94
N LEU A 507 -0.06 6.15 2.18
CA LEU A 507 -0.06 5.48 3.49
C LEU A 507 1.34 5.32 4.09
N SER A 508 2.34 4.94 3.29
CA SER A 508 3.74 4.84 3.75
C SER A 508 4.27 6.14 4.37
N SER A 509 3.88 7.28 3.81
CA SER A 509 4.26 8.61 4.30
C SER A 509 3.58 8.92 5.65
N LEU A 510 2.30 8.59 5.78
CA LEU A 510 1.58 8.70 7.06
C LEU A 510 2.22 7.83 8.15
N LEU A 511 2.50 6.56 7.88
CA LEU A 511 3.04 5.64 8.88
C LEU A 511 4.44 6.01 9.36
N SER A 512 5.23 6.59 8.46
CA SER A 512 6.58 7.11 8.72
C SER A 512 6.61 8.54 9.28
N ASN A 513 5.46 9.22 9.35
CA ASN A 513 5.34 10.64 9.70
C ASN A 513 6.23 11.54 8.82
N THR A 514 6.33 11.23 7.53
CA THR A 514 7.11 12.02 6.57
C THR A 514 6.23 12.74 5.58
N GLN A 515 6.64 13.95 5.19
CA GLN A 515 6.02 14.69 4.10
C GLN A 515 6.76 14.40 2.80
N VAL A 516 6.01 14.06 1.76
CA VAL A 516 6.53 13.90 0.39
C VAL A 516 6.13 15.13 -0.42
N ILE A 517 7.06 15.62 -1.25
CA ILE A 517 6.76 16.78 -2.12
C ILE A 517 5.60 16.43 -3.08
N GLY A 518 4.64 17.36 -3.18
CA GLY A 518 3.41 17.14 -3.93
C GLY A 518 2.41 16.18 -3.26
N GLU A 519 2.52 15.93 -1.95
CA GLU A 519 1.52 15.19 -1.17
C GLU A 519 1.18 15.98 0.10
N ILE A 520 0.31 16.99 -0.02
CA ILE A 520 0.04 17.94 1.09
C ILE A 520 -1.40 17.88 1.51
N LEU A 521 -1.61 17.74 2.82
CA LEU A 521 -2.93 17.86 3.39
C LEU A 521 -3.47 19.29 3.24
N PRO A 522 -4.71 19.46 2.77
CA PRO A 522 -5.27 20.78 2.51
C PRO A 522 -5.44 21.56 3.81
N SER A 523 -4.74 22.69 3.98
CA SER A 523 -4.68 23.44 5.24
C SER A 523 -5.71 24.57 5.36
N TYR A 524 -6.54 24.77 4.33
CA TYR A 524 -7.56 25.81 4.26
C TYR A 524 -8.77 25.32 3.44
N ALA A 525 -9.87 26.08 3.52
CA ALA A 525 -11.09 25.77 2.79
C ALA A 525 -10.85 25.79 1.27
N ARG A 526 -11.17 24.68 0.60
CA ARG A 526 -11.03 24.54 -0.86
C ARG A 526 -11.92 23.43 -1.38
N THR A 527 -12.12 23.40 -2.69
CA THR A 527 -12.74 22.26 -3.36
C THR A 527 -11.65 21.29 -3.76
N LEU A 528 -11.93 19.99 -3.65
CA LEU A 528 -11.08 18.95 -4.19
C LEU A 528 -11.86 18.14 -5.20
N THR A 529 -11.32 18.05 -6.41
CA THR A 529 -11.86 17.28 -7.53
C THR A 529 -10.89 16.15 -7.83
N PHE A 530 -11.39 14.92 -7.92
CA PHE A 530 -10.56 13.77 -8.25
C PHE A 530 -11.21 12.93 -9.34
N ARG A 531 -10.38 12.34 -10.21
CA ARG A 531 -10.77 11.33 -11.17
C ARG A 531 -10.16 9.99 -10.78
N LEU A 532 -11.00 8.96 -10.73
CA LEU A 532 -10.55 7.57 -10.68
C LEU A 532 -10.43 7.07 -12.11
N VAL A 533 -9.20 6.83 -12.57
CA VAL A 533 -8.89 6.25 -13.87
C VAL A 533 -8.70 4.75 -13.70
N ALA A 534 -9.35 3.94 -14.53
CA ALA A 534 -9.14 2.51 -14.62
C ALA A 534 -8.56 2.14 -15.99
N ARG A 535 -7.56 1.26 -16.00
CA ARG A 535 -6.90 0.72 -17.19
C ARG A 535 -6.99 -0.79 -17.19
N ASP A 536 -7.39 -1.40 -18.29
CA ASP A 536 -7.46 -2.86 -18.43
C ASP A 536 -6.11 -3.53 -18.73
N ASN A 537 -5.11 -2.73 -19.11
CA ASN A 537 -3.77 -3.17 -19.49
C ASN A 537 -3.83 -4.25 -20.59
N ARG A 538 -4.81 -4.17 -21.48
CA ARG A 538 -4.94 -5.12 -22.58
C ARG A 538 -3.98 -4.74 -23.71
N PRO A 539 -3.13 -5.67 -24.17
CA PRO A 539 -2.25 -5.44 -25.31
C PRO A 539 -3.06 -5.18 -26.59
N ALA A 540 -2.48 -4.43 -27.53
CA ALA A 540 -3.03 -4.15 -28.86
C ALA A 540 -4.31 -3.28 -28.86
N GLY A 541 -4.48 -2.44 -27.84
CA GLY A 541 -5.59 -1.48 -27.73
C GLY A 541 -6.14 -1.43 -26.32
N GLY A 542 -5.37 -0.84 -25.41
CA GLY A 542 -5.73 -0.73 -24.00
C GLY A 542 -7.00 0.09 -23.80
N GLY A 543 -7.86 -0.40 -22.93
CA GLY A 543 -9.09 0.26 -22.51
C GLY A 543 -8.86 1.11 -21.29
N VAL A 544 -9.11 2.41 -21.44
CA VAL A 544 -9.04 3.39 -20.36
C VAL A 544 -10.37 4.11 -20.26
N ASN A 545 -10.85 4.25 -19.03
CA ASN A 545 -12.02 5.04 -18.70
C ASN A 545 -11.87 5.62 -17.29
N TYR A 546 -12.68 6.63 -16.95
CA TYR A 546 -12.64 7.23 -15.62
C TYR A 546 -14.00 7.69 -15.13
N ALA A 547 -14.10 7.89 -13.82
CA ALA A 547 -15.21 8.59 -13.18
C ALA A 547 -14.69 9.69 -12.26
N GLN A 548 -15.45 10.77 -12.09
CA GLN A 548 -15.04 11.96 -11.34
C GLN A 548 -15.90 12.13 -10.09
N MET A 549 -15.28 12.53 -8.99
CA MET A 549 -15.97 13.01 -7.79
C MET A 549 -15.40 14.35 -7.33
N GLN A 550 -16.18 15.07 -6.55
CA GLN A 550 -15.79 16.36 -5.98
C GLN A 550 -16.32 16.47 -4.55
N PHE A 551 -15.54 17.03 -3.64
CA PHE A 551 -15.94 17.31 -2.26
C PHE A 551 -15.22 18.58 -1.76
N GLN A 552 -15.55 19.03 -0.56
CA GLN A 552 -15.03 20.28 -0.01
C GLN A 552 -14.18 20.04 1.23
N VAL A 553 -13.18 20.88 1.43
CA VAL A 553 -12.42 20.99 2.67
C VAL A 553 -13.05 22.12 3.47
N ASP A 554 -13.47 21.85 4.70
CA ASP A 554 -13.93 22.88 5.62
C ASP A 554 -12.74 23.56 6.31
N GLY A 555 -12.73 24.89 6.30
CA GLY A 555 -11.66 25.69 6.91
C GLY A 555 -11.77 25.84 8.42
N ASN A 556 -12.94 25.54 9.00
CA ASN A 556 -13.25 25.74 10.42
C ASN A 556 -13.20 24.45 11.25
N SER A 557 -13.16 23.29 10.59
CA SER A 557 -12.98 21.97 11.20
C SER A 557 -11.57 21.44 10.94
N GLY A 558 -11.06 20.62 11.86
CA GLY A 558 -9.75 19.98 11.76
C GLY A 558 -8.59 20.77 12.39
N PRO A 559 -7.43 20.13 12.55
CA PRO A 559 -7.13 18.75 12.16
C PRO A 559 -7.81 17.72 13.06
N PHE A 560 -8.37 16.67 12.48
CA PHE A 560 -8.86 15.50 13.23
C PHE A 560 -7.66 14.60 13.54
N LEU A 561 -7.43 14.31 14.82
CA LEU A 561 -6.18 13.68 15.27
C LEU A 561 -6.44 12.62 16.34
N VAL A 562 -5.90 11.42 16.18
CA VAL A 562 -5.74 10.45 17.27
C VAL A 562 -4.76 11.03 18.28
N THR A 563 -5.17 11.14 19.54
CA THR A 563 -4.36 11.71 20.63
C THR A 563 -3.82 10.65 21.58
N SER A 564 -4.50 9.51 21.73
CA SER A 564 -4.03 8.36 22.50
C SER A 564 -4.54 7.04 21.91
N PRO A 565 -3.68 6.03 21.72
CA PRO A 565 -2.25 6.02 22.02
C PRO A 565 -1.46 6.78 20.96
N ASN A 566 -0.44 7.54 21.36
CA ASN A 566 0.46 8.25 20.43
C ASN A 566 1.94 8.23 20.85
N THR A 567 2.25 7.37 21.81
CA THR A 567 3.59 7.10 22.31
C THR A 567 3.77 5.59 22.37
N ASN A 568 5.00 5.12 22.58
CA ASN A 568 5.28 3.68 22.73
C ASN A 568 4.80 3.16 24.11
N VAL A 569 3.49 3.14 24.30
CA VAL A 569 2.83 2.55 25.47
C VAL A 569 2.76 1.03 25.34
N SER A 570 2.54 0.36 26.47
CA SER A 570 2.35 -1.09 26.51
C SER A 570 1.00 -1.39 27.12
N TRP A 571 0.12 -2.03 26.35
CA TRP A 571 -1.23 -2.38 26.75
C TRP A 571 -1.38 -3.91 26.82
N PRO A 572 -1.88 -4.48 27.93
CA PRO A 572 -2.15 -5.92 27.97
C PRO A 572 -3.25 -6.34 26.99
N GLY A 573 -3.13 -7.51 26.37
CA GLY A 573 -4.23 -8.14 25.64
C GLY A 573 -5.44 -8.38 26.55
N LEU A 574 -6.64 -8.46 25.98
CA LEU A 574 -7.91 -8.63 26.70
C LEU A 574 -8.18 -7.56 27.78
N SER A 575 -7.52 -6.40 27.68
CA SER A 575 -7.76 -5.27 28.57
C SER A 575 -8.59 -4.20 27.90
N SER A 576 -9.40 -3.52 28.70
CA SER A 576 -10.09 -2.30 28.27
C SER A 576 -9.11 -1.13 28.29
N GLN A 577 -9.00 -0.42 27.17
CA GLN A 577 -8.14 0.75 27.01
C GLN A 577 -8.94 1.92 26.46
N THR A 578 -8.56 3.12 26.85
CA THR A 578 -9.20 4.34 26.33
C THR A 578 -8.45 4.85 25.12
N VAL A 579 -9.12 4.89 23.97
CA VAL A 579 -8.65 5.60 22.77
C VAL A 579 -9.26 7.00 22.78
N THR A 580 -8.43 8.01 22.53
CA THR A 580 -8.89 9.41 22.44
C THR A 580 -8.45 10.06 21.14
N TRP A 581 -9.26 11.00 20.67
CA TRP A 581 -8.99 11.80 19.48
C TRP A 581 -9.54 13.23 19.64
N ASP A 582 -8.95 14.17 18.90
CA ASP A 582 -9.47 15.51 18.76
C ASP A 582 -10.60 15.52 17.71
N VAL A 583 -11.84 15.73 18.18
CA VAL A 583 -13.02 15.84 17.31
C VAL A 583 -12.90 17.02 16.35
N ALA A 584 -12.23 18.10 16.76
CA ALA A 584 -11.92 19.26 15.91
C ALA A 584 -13.11 19.79 15.07
N ASN A 585 -14.29 19.95 15.69
CA ASN A 585 -15.56 20.38 15.07
C ASN A 585 -16.10 19.47 13.94
N THR A 586 -15.50 18.31 13.69
CA THR A 586 -15.93 17.40 12.59
C THR A 586 -17.33 16.84 12.77
N ASN A 587 -17.83 16.77 14.00
CA ASN A 587 -19.19 16.35 14.32
C ASN A 587 -20.25 17.45 14.05
N LEU A 588 -19.84 18.69 13.77
CA LEU A 588 -20.72 19.81 13.46
C LEU A 588 -20.82 20.03 11.95
N ALA A 589 -21.84 20.78 11.53
CA ALA A 589 -21.96 21.22 10.14
C ALA A 589 -20.76 22.12 9.75
N PRO A 590 -20.20 21.98 8.54
CA PRO A 590 -20.74 21.19 7.43
C PRO A 590 -20.20 19.75 7.30
N VAL A 591 -19.21 19.34 8.11
CA VAL A 591 -18.61 17.99 8.05
C VAL A 591 -19.60 16.91 8.49
N ASN A 592 -20.39 17.17 9.54
CA ASN A 592 -21.49 16.32 10.02
C ASN A 592 -21.11 14.85 10.31
N CYS A 593 -19.87 14.60 10.75
CA CYS A 593 -19.42 13.26 11.12
C CYS A 593 -19.92 12.88 12.51
N ALA A 594 -21.11 12.28 12.58
CA ALA A 594 -21.74 11.90 13.85
C ALA A 594 -21.02 10.76 14.58
N ASN A 595 -20.48 9.79 13.83
CA ASN A 595 -19.88 8.57 14.37
C ASN A 595 -18.53 8.25 13.72
N VAL A 596 -17.70 7.50 14.43
CA VAL A 596 -16.40 6.98 13.96
C VAL A 596 -16.29 5.47 14.18
N ASN A 597 -15.39 4.82 13.46
CA ASN A 597 -14.89 3.48 13.78
C ASN A 597 -13.49 3.58 14.37
N ILE A 598 -13.18 2.71 15.32
CA ILE A 598 -11.85 2.57 15.91
C ILE A 598 -11.31 1.22 15.49
N LEU A 599 -10.20 1.25 14.75
CA LEU A 599 -9.57 0.08 14.17
C LEU A 599 -8.17 -0.12 14.73
N LEU A 600 -7.77 -1.37 14.86
CA LEU A 600 -6.45 -1.77 15.31
C LEU A 600 -5.68 -2.49 14.19
N SER A 601 -4.47 -2.00 13.99
CA SER A 601 -3.41 -2.65 13.24
C SER A 601 -2.46 -3.36 14.20
N VAL A 602 -1.90 -4.50 13.77
CA VAL A 602 -0.81 -5.19 14.47
C VAL A 602 0.49 -5.27 13.65
N ASP A 603 0.49 -4.72 12.43
CA ASP A 603 1.56 -4.83 11.43
C ASP A 603 2.22 -3.48 11.08
N GLY A 604 2.18 -2.52 12.01
CA GLY A 604 2.77 -1.19 11.83
C GLY A 604 1.87 -0.18 11.10
N GLY A 605 0.60 -0.51 10.88
CA GLY A 605 -0.41 0.33 10.25
C GLY A 605 -0.66 0.01 8.78
N GLN A 606 -0.12 -1.13 8.31
CA GLN A 606 -0.26 -1.56 6.92
C GLN A 606 -1.66 -2.10 6.67
N THR A 607 -2.23 -2.85 7.63
CA THR A 607 -3.59 -3.36 7.60
C THR A 607 -4.31 -3.12 8.92
N TYR A 608 -5.65 -3.07 8.87
CA TYR A 608 -6.50 -2.82 10.05
C TYR A 608 -7.58 -3.91 10.19
N PRO A 609 -7.19 -5.17 10.49
CA PRO A 609 -8.11 -6.30 10.48
C PRO A 609 -9.05 -6.34 11.71
N PHE A 610 -8.74 -5.59 12.79
CA PHE A 610 -9.51 -5.62 14.02
C PHE A 610 -10.36 -4.36 14.17
N VAL A 611 -11.69 -4.52 14.24
CA VAL A 611 -12.61 -3.44 14.61
C VAL A 611 -12.79 -3.47 16.12
N LEU A 612 -12.28 -2.44 16.80
CA LEU A 612 -12.34 -2.33 18.26
C LEU A 612 -13.66 -1.70 18.72
N ALA A 613 -14.16 -0.72 17.98
CA ALA A 613 -15.48 -0.13 18.15
C ALA A 613 -15.99 0.31 16.77
N ALA A 614 -17.27 0.06 16.49
CA ALA A 614 -17.92 0.44 15.24
C ALA A 614 -19.07 1.42 15.53
N ASN A 615 -19.20 2.46 14.71
CA ASN A 615 -20.27 3.46 14.85
C ASN A 615 -20.37 4.08 16.26
N THR A 616 -19.24 4.30 16.94
CA THR A 616 -19.25 5.03 18.22
C THR A 616 -19.41 6.54 17.96
N PRO A 617 -20.08 7.32 18.84
CA PRO A 617 -20.17 8.76 18.71
C PRO A 617 -18.80 9.43 18.50
N ASN A 618 -18.78 10.44 17.63
CA ASN A 618 -17.60 11.28 17.43
C ASN A 618 -17.52 12.36 18.53
N ASP A 619 -17.22 11.95 19.75
CA ASP A 619 -17.19 12.80 20.95
C ASP A 619 -15.79 12.89 21.63
N GLY A 620 -14.79 12.20 21.08
CA GLY A 620 -13.37 12.35 21.41
C GLY A 620 -12.79 11.25 22.28
N SER A 621 -13.59 10.28 22.74
CA SER A 621 -13.09 9.18 23.56
C SER A 621 -13.98 7.94 23.47
N GLU A 622 -13.37 6.75 23.45
CA GLU A 622 -14.08 5.47 23.54
C GLU A 622 -13.25 4.47 24.34
N VAL A 623 -13.93 3.61 25.10
CA VAL A 623 -13.28 2.50 25.80
C VAL A 623 -13.38 1.25 24.93
N VAL A 624 -12.23 0.75 24.50
CA VAL A 624 -12.13 -0.40 23.60
C VAL A 624 -11.54 -1.62 24.30
N LEU A 625 -12.01 -2.82 23.95
CA LEU A 625 -11.40 -4.07 24.38
C LEU A 625 -10.34 -4.50 23.36
N LEU A 626 -9.10 -4.66 23.81
CA LEU A 626 -8.03 -5.14 22.94
C LEU A 626 -8.12 -6.65 22.70
N PRO A 627 -7.85 -7.14 21.48
CA PRO A 627 -7.70 -8.57 21.22
C PRO A 627 -6.44 -9.12 21.91
N ASP A 628 -6.42 -10.42 22.21
CA ASP A 628 -5.22 -11.12 22.66
C ASP A 628 -4.26 -11.42 21.49
N ASN A 629 -3.68 -10.36 20.93
CA ASN A 629 -2.76 -10.48 19.80
C ASN A 629 -1.48 -9.69 20.08
N GLN A 630 -0.47 -10.39 20.60
CA GLN A 630 0.81 -9.78 20.94
C GLN A 630 1.50 -9.16 19.73
N THR A 631 1.98 -7.93 19.88
CA THR A 631 2.75 -7.22 18.86
C THR A 631 3.47 -6.03 19.47
N ASN A 632 4.57 -5.58 18.86
CA ASN A 632 5.25 -4.33 19.21
C ASN A 632 5.05 -3.23 18.16
N THR A 633 4.19 -3.50 17.17
CA THR A 633 3.93 -2.63 16.02
C THR A 633 2.44 -2.27 15.91
N ALA A 634 1.73 -2.19 17.04
CA ALA A 634 0.33 -1.83 17.02
C ALA A 634 0.12 -0.36 16.64
N ARG A 635 -0.94 -0.08 15.89
CA ARG A 635 -1.38 1.27 15.51
C ARG A 635 -2.90 1.38 15.60
N ILE A 636 -3.40 2.51 16.10
CA ILE A 636 -4.83 2.81 16.10
C ILE A 636 -5.14 3.68 14.89
N LYS A 637 -6.27 3.40 14.23
CA LYS A 637 -6.90 4.30 13.27
C LYS A 637 -8.28 4.66 13.77
N VAL A 638 -8.60 5.94 13.74
CA VAL A 638 -9.97 6.44 13.95
C VAL A 638 -10.45 6.99 12.61
N GLU A 639 -11.48 6.37 12.05
CA GLU A 639 -12.02 6.74 10.73
C GLU A 639 -13.47 7.19 10.82
N ALA A 640 -13.85 8.14 9.97
CA ALA A 640 -15.20 8.66 9.92
C ALA A 640 -16.20 7.64 9.35
N VAL A 641 -17.41 7.57 9.92
CA VAL A 641 -18.52 6.83 9.31
C VAL A 641 -19.27 7.74 8.34
N GLY A 642 -19.43 7.27 7.09
CA GLY A 642 -20.15 8.02 6.04
C GLY A 642 -19.34 9.19 5.46
N ASN A 643 -18.04 9.26 5.72
CA ASN A 643 -17.11 10.23 5.17
C ASN A 643 -15.76 9.54 4.87
N VAL A 644 -14.80 10.25 4.28
CA VAL A 644 -13.53 9.67 3.76
C VAL A 644 -12.30 9.97 4.62
N PHE A 645 -12.43 10.84 5.62
CA PHE A 645 -11.32 11.26 6.46
C PHE A 645 -11.07 10.30 7.62
N PHE A 646 -9.83 10.25 8.09
CA PHE A 646 -9.41 9.45 9.24
C PHE A 646 -8.12 10.03 9.82
N ASP A 647 -7.68 9.52 10.97
CA ASP A 647 -6.31 9.69 11.43
C ASP A 647 -5.73 8.37 12.00
N ILE A 648 -4.40 8.26 12.00
CA ILE A 648 -3.66 7.11 12.51
C ILE A 648 -2.72 7.59 13.61
N SER A 649 -2.63 6.85 14.72
CA SER A 649 -1.66 7.13 15.77
C SER A 649 -0.25 7.32 15.18
N ASN A 650 0.57 8.24 15.66
CA ASN A 650 1.88 8.56 15.06
C ASN A 650 2.98 7.54 15.38
N VAL A 651 2.82 6.79 16.49
CA VAL A 651 3.86 5.91 17.03
C VAL A 651 3.31 4.50 17.22
N ASN A 652 4.15 3.50 16.94
CA ASN A 652 3.86 2.11 17.28
C ASN A 652 3.79 1.94 18.81
N PHE A 653 2.78 1.22 19.29
CA PHE A 653 2.69 0.78 20.68
C PHE A 653 2.71 -0.75 20.75
N SER A 654 2.82 -1.29 21.96
CA SER A 654 2.90 -2.74 22.19
C SER A 654 1.62 -3.29 22.80
N ILE A 655 1.18 -4.45 22.30
CA ILE A 655 0.18 -5.29 22.95
C ILE A 655 0.92 -6.47 23.58
N THR A 656 0.83 -6.61 24.91
CA THR A 656 1.48 -7.69 25.67
C THR A 656 0.49 -8.80 26.01
N THR A 657 0.96 -9.90 26.62
CA THR A 657 0.06 -10.90 27.19
C THR A 657 -0.90 -10.25 28.18
N ALA A 658 -2.17 -10.68 28.17
CA ALA A 658 -3.08 -10.45 29.27
C ALA A 658 -2.42 -10.82 30.61
N ILE A 659 -2.54 -9.95 31.63
CA ILE A 659 -2.03 -10.26 32.98
C ILE A 659 -3.08 -11.16 33.65
N PRO A 660 -2.77 -12.39 34.09
CA PRO A 660 -3.78 -13.24 34.72
C PRO A 660 -4.28 -12.63 36.04
N VAL A 661 -5.52 -12.96 36.43
CA VAL A 661 -6.05 -12.63 37.76
C VAL A 661 -5.14 -13.26 38.84
N GLU A 662 -4.47 -12.43 39.64
CA GLU A 662 -3.68 -12.89 40.78
C GLU A 662 -4.46 -12.75 42.09
N LEU A 663 -4.74 -13.89 42.72
CA LEU A 663 -5.39 -13.96 44.02
C LEU A 663 -4.34 -13.76 45.13
N VAL A 664 -4.50 -12.71 45.94
CA VAL A 664 -3.65 -12.44 47.11
C VAL A 664 -4.08 -13.29 48.30
N SER A 665 -5.38 -13.36 48.55
CA SER A 665 -5.94 -14.19 49.61
C SER A 665 -7.35 -14.63 49.29
N PHE A 666 -7.74 -15.77 49.86
CA PHE A 666 -9.11 -16.24 49.94
C PHE A 666 -9.25 -16.98 51.26
N THR A 667 -10.26 -16.61 52.05
CA THR A 667 -10.47 -17.13 53.40
C THR A 667 -11.95 -17.36 53.65
N ALA A 668 -12.26 -18.33 54.51
CA ALA A 668 -13.61 -18.63 54.96
C ALA A 668 -13.64 -18.64 56.48
N THR A 669 -14.51 -17.81 57.07
CA THR A 669 -14.59 -17.62 58.52
C THR A 669 -16.00 -17.91 59.01
N SER A 670 -16.14 -18.79 60.00
CA SER A 670 -17.43 -19.06 60.65
C SER A 670 -17.82 -17.89 61.54
N THR A 671 -19.06 -17.42 61.41
CA THR A 671 -19.67 -16.39 62.26
C THR A 671 -21.01 -16.90 62.82
N LYS A 672 -21.69 -16.11 63.66
CA LYS A 672 -23.04 -16.45 64.14
C LYS A 672 -24.09 -16.44 63.02
N GLU A 673 -23.81 -15.75 61.92
CA GLU A 673 -24.74 -15.53 60.81
C GLU A 673 -24.52 -16.49 59.64
N GLY A 674 -23.44 -17.28 59.66
CA GLY A 674 -23.07 -18.20 58.59
C GLY A 674 -21.55 -18.28 58.39
N VAL A 675 -21.12 -18.53 57.15
CA VAL A 675 -19.72 -18.45 56.74
C VAL A 675 -19.52 -17.19 55.92
N VAL A 676 -18.57 -16.34 56.34
CA VAL A 676 -18.13 -15.18 55.57
C VAL A 676 -16.89 -15.56 54.77
N LEU A 677 -16.99 -15.43 53.45
CA LEU A 677 -15.87 -15.56 52.52
C LEU A 677 -15.30 -14.18 52.25
N ASN A 678 -13.98 -14.04 52.35
CA ASN A 678 -13.27 -12.82 51.96
C ASN A 678 -12.13 -13.18 51.03
N TRP A 679 -12.01 -12.45 49.93
CA TRP A 679 -10.87 -12.57 49.02
C TRP A 679 -10.36 -11.23 48.54
N ILE A 680 -9.10 -11.24 48.14
CA ILE A 680 -8.38 -10.07 47.63
C ILE A 680 -7.71 -10.46 46.32
N THR A 681 -7.91 -9.65 45.29
CA THR A 681 -7.17 -9.72 44.03
C THR A 681 -6.10 -8.63 43.98
N ALA A 682 -4.90 -8.97 43.51
CA ALA A 682 -3.83 -8.00 43.22
C ALA A 682 -4.07 -7.33 41.87
N THR A 683 -4.50 -8.14 40.91
CA THR A 683 -4.83 -7.75 39.55
C THR A 683 -6.04 -8.55 39.07
N GLU A 684 -6.83 -7.96 38.20
CA GLU A 684 -7.90 -8.62 37.45
C GLU A 684 -7.75 -8.27 35.97
N THR A 685 -8.03 -9.22 35.09
CA THR A 685 -8.09 -8.98 33.64
C THR A 685 -9.33 -9.63 33.10
N ASN A 686 -10.05 -8.87 32.26
CA ASN A 686 -11.30 -9.29 31.61
C ASN A 686 -12.36 -9.88 32.55
N ASN A 687 -12.25 -9.64 33.87
CA ASN A 687 -12.98 -10.40 34.87
C ASN A 687 -14.43 -9.93 34.99
N ALA A 688 -15.37 -10.72 34.48
CA ALA A 688 -16.79 -10.49 34.66
C ALA A 688 -17.23 -10.75 36.12
N GLY A 689 -16.59 -11.72 36.78
CA GLY A 689 -16.74 -11.91 38.22
C GLY A 689 -16.43 -13.32 38.72
N PHE A 690 -16.83 -13.56 39.96
CA PHE A 690 -16.54 -14.77 40.70
C PHE A 690 -17.83 -15.51 41.02
N THR A 691 -17.95 -16.73 40.50
CA THR A 691 -18.96 -17.68 40.96
C THR A 691 -18.43 -18.36 42.22
N ILE A 692 -19.19 -18.26 43.31
CA ILE A 692 -18.87 -18.88 44.59
C ILE A 692 -19.50 -20.26 44.60
N GLU A 693 -18.68 -21.30 44.78
CA GLU A 693 -19.15 -22.66 44.85
C GLU A 693 -18.79 -23.30 46.21
N ARG A 694 -19.70 -24.11 46.74
CA ARG A 694 -19.58 -24.81 48.02
C ARG A 694 -19.71 -26.32 47.84
N GLY A 695 -18.85 -27.07 48.52
CA GLY A 695 -18.89 -28.53 48.63
C GLY A 695 -18.93 -29.02 50.07
N ASN A 696 -19.42 -30.24 50.26
CA ASN A 696 -19.27 -30.98 51.53
C ASN A 696 -17.93 -31.75 51.59
N ASP A 697 -17.23 -31.81 50.46
CA ASP A 697 -15.89 -32.36 50.28
C ASP A 697 -15.08 -31.44 49.34
N SER A 698 -13.83 -31.78 49.07
CA SER A 698 -12.93 -30.97 48.23
C SER A 698 -13.09 -31.22 46.72
N GLU A 699 -14.07 -32.01 46.27
CA GLU A 699 -14.21 -32.43 44.87
C GLU A 699 -15.57 -32.01 44.26
N ASN A 700 -16.65 -32.14 45.02
CA ASN A 700 -18.03 -31.93 44.60
C ASN A 700 -18.53 -30.58 45.08
N PHE A 701 -18.60 -29.61 44.16
CA PHE A 701 -19.05 -28.25 44.46
C PHE A 701 -20.37 -27.92 43.76
N THR A 702 -21.16 -27.06 44.41
CA THR A 702 -22.41 -26.50 43.91
C THR A 702 -22.35 -24.98 43.98
N GLU A 703 -22.86 -24.31 42.96
CA GLU A 703 -22.93 -22.84 42.93
C GLU A 703 -23.90 -22.33 43.99
N ILE A 704 -23.46 -21.33 44.76
CA ILE A 704 -24.26 -20.70 45.83
C ILE A 704 -24.40 -19.19 45.68
N GLY A 705 -23.66 -18.57 44.76
CA GLY A 705 -23.78 -17.15 44.49
C GLY A 705 -22.76 -16.63 43.48
N PHE A 706 -22.93 -15.39 43.06
CA PHE A 706 -22.04 -14.69 42.15
C PHE A 706 -21.75 -13.28 42.66
N VAL A 707 -20.50 -12.85 42.56
CA VAL A 707 -20.07 -11.48 42.86
C VAL A 707 -19.37 -10.90 41.63
N GLY A 708 -19.88 -9.78 41.13
CA GLY A 708 -19.34 -9.10 39.95
C GLY A 708 -17.90 -8.63 40.18
N GLY A 709 -17.04 -8.86 39.20
CA GLY A 709 -15.65 -8.41 39.19
C GLY A 709 -15.51 -6.94 38.84
N LYS A 710 -14.27 -6.45 38.77
CA LYS A 710 -13.97 -5.07 38.37
C LYS A 710 -13.46 -4.95 36.93
N GLY A 711 -13.63 -6.00 36.12
CA GLY A 711 -13.15 -6.05 34.74
C GLY A 711 -11.63 -6.18 34.70
N THR A 712 -10.95 -5.18 34.16
CA THR A 712 -9.49 -5.14 34.14
C THR A 712 -8.98 -4.05 35.08
N THR A 713 -8.24 -4.43 36.11
CA THR A 713 -7.69 -3.50 37.10
C THR A 713 -6.40 -4.04 37.70
N THR A 714 -5.47 -3.12 37.99
CA THR A 714 -4.25 -3.42 38.75
C THR A 714 -4.34 -2.89 40.19
N GLU A 715 -5.49 -2.36 40.59
CA GLU A 715 -5.74 -1.98 41.97
C GLU A 715 -6.11 -3.20 42.81
N LEU A 716 -5.73 -3.17 44.08
CA LEU A 716 -6.09 -4.21 45.03
C LEU A 716 -7.59 -4.12 45.32
N ASN A 717 -8.33 -5.19 45.01
CA ASN A 717 -9.78 -5.23 45.22
C ASN A 717 -10.14 -6.23 46.29
N VAL A 718 -11.08 -5.83 47.16
CA VAL A 718 -11.54 -6.63 48.31
C VAL A 718 -13.00 -7.00 48.09
N TYR A 719 -13.29 -8.28 48.25
CA TYR A 719 -14.61 -8.86 48.07
C TYR A 719 -15.06 -9.62 49.30
N THR A 720 -16.37 -9.69 49.49
CA THR A 720 -16.99 -10.45 50.57
C THR A 720 -18.27 -11.15 50.09
N PHE A 721 -18.54 -12.33 50.65
CA PHE A 721 -19.76 -13.08 50.41
C PHE A 721 -20.18 -13.81 51.68
N LEU A 722 -21.46 -13.72 52.05
CA LEU A 722 -22.01 -14.42 53.23
C LEU A 722 -22.85 -15.62 52.79
N ASP A 723 -22.45 -16.81 53.20
CA ASP A 723 -23.27 -18.02 53.12
C ASP A 723 -23.97 -18.26 54.47
N ASN A 724 -25.25 -17.90 54.55
CA ASN A 724 -26.08 -18.06 55.75
C ASN A 724 -26.89 -19.37 55.76
N SER A 725 -26.71 -20.23 54.76
CA SER A 725 -27.53 -21.44 54.57
C SER A 725 -26.91 -22.69 55.22
N VAL A 726 -25.72 -22.54 55.79
CA VAL A 726 -24.92 -23.62 56.35
C VAL A 726 -25.30 -23.94 57.80
N LYS A 727 -25.33 -25.24 58.09
CA LYS A 727 -25.53 -25.78 59.44
C LYS A 727 -24.21 -26.33 59.98
N GLN A 728 -24.21 -26.82 61.21
CA GLN A 728 -23.03 -27.46 61.82
C GLN A 728 -22.41 -28.50 60.88
N GLY A 729 -21.10 -28.41 60.65
CA GLY A 729 -20.38 -29.26 59.69
C GLY A 729 -19.13 -28.60 59.11
N THR A 730 -18.39 -29.35 58.31
CA THR A 730 -17.24 -28.84 57.55
C THR A 730 -17.66 -28.61 56.11
N TYR A 731 -17.33 -27.44 55.57
CA TYR A 731 -17.60 -27.07 54.18
C TYR A 731 -16.33 -26.61 53.48
N PHE A 732 -16.29 -26.85 52.18
CA PHE A 732 -15.23 -26.40 51.28
C PHE A 732 -15.82 -25.34 50.35
N TYR A 733 -15.05 -24.29 50.08
CA TYR A 733 -15.43 -23.21 49.18
C TYR A 733 -14.35 -23.02 48.13
N ARG A 734 -14.75 -22.70 46.91
CA ARG A 734 -13.85 -22.30 45.83
C ARG A 734 -14.46 -21.16 45.03
N LEU A 735 -13.60 -20.39 44.36
CA LEU A 735 -14.02 -19.36 43.42
C LEU A 735 -13.80 -19.87 42.00
N LYS A 736 -14.82 -19.72 41.15
CA LYS A 736 -14.71 -19.86 39.70
C LYS A 736 -14.75 -18.47 39.09
N GLN A 737 -13.58 -17.98 38.69
CA GLN A 737 -13.39 -16.70 38.03
C GLN A 737 -13.82 -16.86 36.55
N THR A 738 -14.68 -15.96 36.07
CA THR A 738 -15.20 -15.98 34.69
C THR A 738 -14.94 -14.64 34.01
N ASP A 739 -14.44 -14.71 32.78
CA ASP A 739 -14.14 -13.54 31.95
C ASP A 739 -15.37 -13.08 31.14
N TYR A 740 -15.35 -11.86 30.59
CA TYR A 740 -16.44 -11.35 29.73
C TYR A 740 -16.61 -12.15 28.42
N ASP A 741 -15.58 -12.89 27.99
CA ASP A 741 -15.66 -13.79 26.84
C ASP A 741 -16.22 -15.19 27.18
N GLY A 742 -16.54 -15.43 28.46
CA GLY A 742 -17.09 -16.68 28.97
C GLY A 742 -16.06 -17.75 29.33
N THR A 743 -14.76 -17.51 29.12
CA THR A 743 -13.71 -18.39 29.64
C THR A 743 -13.66 -18.33 31.17
N PHE A 744 -13.20 -19.39 31.82
CA PHE A 744 -13.18 -19.45 33.28
C PHE A 744 -11.99 -20.22 33.84
N LYS A 745 -11.62 -19.88 35.08
CA LYS A 745 -10.59 -20.56 35.86
C LYS A 745 -11.04 -20.78 37.30
N TYR A 746 -10.75 -21.96 37.84
CA TYR A 746 -10.93 -22.23 39.26
C TYR A 746 -9.74 -21.72 40.06
N LEU A 747 -10.03 -21.02 41.15
CA LEU A 747 -9.06 -20.53 42.13
C LEU A 747 -9.05 -21.43 43.37
N ASN A 748 -8.15 -21.14 44.32
CA ASN A 748 -7.87 -21.96 45.49
C ASN A 748 -9.13 -22.42 46.25
N VAL A 749 -9.08 -23.63 46.80
CA VAL A 749 -10.11 -24.19 47.69
C VAL A 749 -9.74 -23.88 49.14
N VAL A 750 -10.69 -23.37 49.92
CA VAL A 750 -10.57 -23.17 51.38
C VAL A 750 -11.63 -23.99 52.10
N ASN A 751 -11.40 -24.31 53.37
CA ASN A 751 -12.38 -25.02 54.19
C ASN A 751 -12.66 -24.29 55.50
N VAL A 752 -13.83 -24.53 56.08
CA VAL A 752 -14.26 -23.97 57.35
C VAL A 752 -15.10 -25.00 58.10
N ASN A 753 -14.95 -25.05 59.42
CA ASN A 753 -15.74 -25.89 60.31
C ASN A 753 -16.68 -25.03 61.15
N ILE A 754 -17.96 -25.32 61.07
CA ILE A 754 -19.02 -24.68 61.83
C ILE A 754 -19.38 -25.63 62.98
N GLY A 755 -18.89 -25.35 64.19
CA GLY A 755 -19.13 -26.17 65.38
C GLY A 755 -18.70 -25.53 66.69
N LEU A 756 -19.25 -26.01 67.81
CA LEU A 756 -18.81 -25.62 69.15
C LEU A 756 -17.35 -26.08 69.39
N PRO A 757 -16.54 -25.31 70.14
CA PRO A 757 -15.17 -25.70 70.44
C PRO A 757 -15.14 -27.06 71.13
N THR A 758 -14.36 -28.02 70.63
CA THR A 758 -14.24 -29.33 71.30
C THR A 758 -13.20 -29.32 72.43
N LYS A 759 -12.49 -28.20 72.62
CA LYS A 759 -11.48 -28.00 73.65
C LYS A 759 -11.59 -26.59 74.22
N PHE A 760 -11.18 -26.42 75.47
CA PHE A 760 -10.86 -25.11 76.02
C PHE A 760 -9.62 -24.55 75.31
N ILE A 761 -9.69 -23.30 74.84
CA ILE A 761 -8.60 -22.61 74.13
C ILE A 761 -8.52 -21.18 74.63
N LEU A 762 -7.32 -20.68 74.91
CA LEU A 762 -7.04 -19.25 75.06
C LEU A 762 -6.22 -18.78 73.87
N GLU A 763 -6.78 -17.90 73.05
CA GLU A 763 -6.11 -17.37 71.86
C GLU A 763 -5.14 -16.26 72.22
N GLN A 764 -4.19 -16.01 71.31
CA GLN A 764 -3.32 -14.84 71.40
C GLN A 764 -4.15 -13.57 71.13
N ASN A 765 -4.04 -12.58 72.01
CA ASN A 765 -4.71 -11.28 71.86
C ASN A 765 -4.32 -10.60 70.53
N TYR A 766 -5.28 -9.91 69.92
CA TYR A 766 -5.07 -9.17 68.67
C TYR A 766 -5.70 -7.77 68.75
N PRO A 767 -4.96 -6.70 68.36
CA PRO A 767 -3.55 -6.71 67.95
C PRO A 767 -2.60 -7.04 69.13
N ASN A 768 -1.38 -7.51 68.82
CA ASN A 768 -0.27 -7.65 69.77
C ASN A 768 1.06 -7.42 69.03
N PRO A 769 1.78 -6.30 69.25
CA PRO A 769 1.57 -5.28 70.28
C PRO A 769 0.28 -4.46 70.11
N PHE A 770 -0.20 -3.81 71.17
CA PHE A 770 -1.46 -3.03 71.16
C PHE A 770 -1.36 -1.67 71.85
N ASN A 771 -2.24 -0.73 71.48
CA ASN A 771 -2.35 0.62 72.05
C ASN A 771 -3.76 1.24 71.89
N PRO A 772 -4.45 1.68 72.96
CA PRO A 772 -4.36 1.17 74.33
C PRO A 772 -5.20 -0.10 74.51
N SER A 773 -5.98 -0.54 73.50
CA SER A 773 -6.88 -1.70 73.62
C SER A 773 -6.52 -2.88 72.70
N THR A 774 -6.88 -4.07 73.14
CA THR A 774 -6.72 -5.34 72.41
C THR A 774 -7.91 -6.25 72.71
N LYS A 775 -8.15 -7.22 71.83
CA LYS A 775 -9.19 -8.23 72.02
C LYS A 775 -8.56 -9.56 72.43
N ILE A 776 -9.08 -10.17 73.48
CA ILE A 776 -8.70 -11.50 73.95
C ILE A 776 -9.85 -12.46 73.65
N SER A 777 -9.58 -13.44 72.80
CA SER A 777 -10.55 -14.49 72.44
C SER A 777 -10.24 -15.79 73.16
N TYR A 778 -11.29 -16.51 73.58
CA TYR A 778 -11.16 -17.84 74.16
C TYR A 778 -12.39 -18.70 73.87
N ALA A 779 -12.21 -20.01 73.95
CA ALA A 779 -13.23 -20.99 73.63
C ALA A 779 -13.44 -21.92 74.82
N LEU A 780 -14.69 -22.25 75.13
CA LEU A 780 -15.09 -23.19 76.17
C LEU A 780 -15.73 -24.42 75.53
N SER A 781 -15.25 -25.62 75.85
CA SER A 781 -15.81 -26.87 75.31
C SER A 781 -17.07 -27.35 76.01
N ASN A 782 -17.33 -26.86 77.22
CA ASN A 782 -18.50 -27.16 78.04
C ASN A 782 -18.76 -25.97 78.99
N PRO A 783 -19.97 -25.85 79.57
CA PRO A 783 -20.27 -24.80 80.54
C PRO A 783 -19.37 -24.91 81.77
N GLU A 784 -18.82 -23.80 82.24
CA GLU A 784 -17.83 -23.76 83.32
C GLU A 784 -17.74 -22.38 84.01
N LEU A 785 -17.22 -22.32 85.23
CA LEU A 785 -16.87 -21.06 85.88
C LEU A 785 -15.55 -20.52 85.29
N VAL A 786 -15.60 -19.36 84.63
CA VAL A 786 -14.46 -18.78 83.90
C VAL A 786 -13.87 -17.61 84.67
N SER A 787 -12.54 -17.62 84.82
CA SER A 787 -11.77 -16.48 85.30
C SER A 787 -10.70 -16.06 84.29
N LEU A 788 -10.77 -14.83 83.78
CA LEU A 788 -9.75 -14.23 82.91
C LEU A 788 -9.15 -13.01 83.59
N LYS A 789 -7.86 -13.09 83.94
CA LYS A 789 -7.15 -12.05 84.69
C LYS A 789 -5.87 -11.63 83.98
N VAL A 790 -5.49 -10.36 84.15
CA VAL A 790 -4.28 -9.76 83.62
C VAL A 790 -3.29 -9.49 84.75
N PHE A 791 -2.02 -9.77 84.51
CA PHE A 791 -0.91 -9.65 85.45
C PHE A 791 0.24 -8.84 84.84
N ASP A 792 0.95 -8.09 85.68
CA ASP A 792 2.24 -7.48 85.31
C ASP A 792 3.39 -8.51 85.32
N ILE A 793 4.61 -8.06 84.99
CA ILE A 793 5.81 -8.93 84.96
C ILE A 793 6.23 -9.46 86.34
N LEU A 794 5.77 -8.83 87.43
CA LEU A 794 6.01 -9.26 88.81
C LEU A 794 4.94 -10.23 89.30
N GLY A 795 3.88 -10.47 88.52
CA GLY A 795 2.77 -11.34 88.84
C GLY A 795 1.66 -10.67 89.65
N ASN A 796 1.66 -9.33 89.76
CA ASN A 796 0.55 -8.61 90.39
C ASN A 796 -0.65 -8.57 89.44
N GLU A 797 -1.84 -8.87 89.96
CA GLU A 797 -3.09 -8.74 89.21
C GLU A 797 -3.39 -7.26 88.95
N VAL A 798 -3.46 -6.87 87.67
CA VAL A 798 -3.74 -5.49 87.24
C VAL A 798 -5.16 -5.32 86.67
N ALA A 799 -5.82 -6.40 86.28
CA ALA A 799 -7.23 -6.39 85.88
C ALA A 799 -7.88 -7.78 86.00
N ASN A 800 -9.17 -7.82 86.34
CA ASN A 800 -10.01 -9.00 86.27
C ASN A 800 -11.08 -8.77 85.21
N LEU A 801 -10.93 -9.43 84.06
CA LEU A 801 -11.75 -9.18 82.88
C LEU A 801 -13.03 -10.03 82.89
N VAL A 802 -12.96 -11.24 83.44
CA VAL A 802 -14.09 -12.18 83.51
C VAL A 802 -14.00 -12.96 84.81
N ASN A 803 -15.13 -13.11 85.51
CA ASN A 803 -15.25 -13.96 86.69
C ASN A 803 -16.71 -14.42 86.90
N GLU A 804 -17.20 -15.25 85.97
CA GLU A 804 -18.61 -15.67 85.93
C GLU A 804 -18.78 -17.06 85.29
N PHE A 805 -19.96 -17.65 85.45
CA PHE A 805 -20.28 -18.93 84.84
C PHE A 805 -20.72 -18.73 83.39
N GLN A 806 -20.05 -19.40 82.45
CA GLN A 806 -20.28 -19.23 81.00
C GLN A 806 -20.61 -20.58 80.34
N GLN A 807 -21.44 -20.55 79.30
CA GLN A 807 -21.84 -21.74 78.53
C GLN A 807 -20.75 -22.18 77.54
N ALA A 808 -20.83 -23.37 76.95
CA ALA A 808 -19.92 -23.76 75.86
C ALA A 808 -20.03 -22.78 74.68
N GLY A 809 -18.91 -22.32 74.13
CA GLY A 809 -18.91 -21.31 73.08
C GLY A 809 -17.58 -20.56 72.95
N VAL A 810 -17.52 -19.64 71.99
CA VAL A 810 -16.39 -18.73 71.79
C VAL A 810 -16.76 -17.37 72.36
N TYR A 811 -15.85 -16.78 73.12
CA TYR A 811 -15.99 -15.50 73.81
C TYR A 811 -14.85 -14.58 73.41
N GLU A 812 -15.16 -13.30 73.27
CA GLU A 812 -14.18 -12.25 73.01
C GLU A 812 -14.42 -11.13 74.02
N ILE A 813 -13.35 -10.63 74.63
CA ILE A 813 -13.40 -9.48 75.52
C ILE A 813 -12.35 -8.44 75.13
N GLU A 814 -12.75 -7.17 75.15
CA GLU A 814 -11.83 -6.06 74.96
C GLU A 814 -11.14 -5.71 76.28
N PHE A 815 -9.81 -5.62 76.24
CA PHE A 815 -9.00 -5.13 77.34
C PHE A 815 -8.45 -3.75 76.99
N ASN A 816 -8.82 -2.73 77.77
CA ASN A 816 -8.30 -1.37 77.65
C ASN A 816 -7.24 -1.12 78.73
N ALA A 817 -6.00 -0.91 78.28
CA ALA A 817 -4.83 -0.68 79.12
C ALA A 817 -4.41 0.79 79.17
N SER A 818 -5.30 1.74 78.89
CA SER A 818 -4.97 3.18 78.84
C SER A 818 -4.32 3.71 80.12
N GLU A 819 -4.67 3.14 81.27
CA GLU A 819 -4.14 3.50 82.59
C GLU A 819 -2.86 2.75 82.98
N LEU A 820 -2.40 1.81 82.16
CA LEU A 820 -1.20 1.02 82.40
C LEU A 820 0.01 1.59 81.60
N PRO A 821 1.26 1.41 82.08
CA PRO A 821 2.46 1.78 81.34
C PRO A 821 2.75 0.79 80.19
N SER A 822 3.50 1.22 79.16
CA SER A 822 4.06 0.33 78.13
C SER A 822 4.88 -0.78 78.79
N GLY A 823 4.67 -2.02 78.35
CA GLY A 823 5.34 -3.17 78.97
C GLY A 823 4.74 -4.51 78.58
N ILE A 824 5.35 -5.57 79.12
CA ILE A 824 4.88 -6.93 78.96
C ILE A 824 3.88 -7.24 80.07
N TYR A 825 2.72 -7.74 79.67
CA TYR A 825 1.68 -8.25 80.56
C TYR A 825 1.37 -9.71 80.22
N TYR A 826 0.84 -10.44 81.19
CA TYR A 826 0.36 -11.80 81.00
C TYR A 826 -1.13 -11.85 81.30
N TYR A 827 -1.90 -12.61 80.53
CA TYR A 827 -3.28 -12.91 80.88
C TYR A 827 -3.46 -14.41 81.03
N ARG A 828 -4.23 -14.79 82.04
CA ARG A 828 -4.50 -16.18 82.40
C ARG A 828 -6.00 -16.43 82.33
N LEU A 829 -6.39 -17.46 81.58
CA LEU A 829 -7.73 -18.02 81.59
C LEU A 829 -7.74 -19.26 82.48
N THR A 830 -8.71 -19.34 83.39
CA THR A 830 -8.97 -20.53 84.19
C THR A 830 -10.43 -20.93 84.00
N ALA A 831 -10.70 -22.18 83.64
CA ALA A 831 -12.05 -22.73 83.48
C ALA A 831 -12.04 -24.19 83.97
N GLY A 832 -12.59 -24.44 85.17
CA GLY A 832 -12.53 -25.76 85.80
C GLY A 832 -11.08 -26.21 86.03
N ASN A 833 -10.68 -27.32 85.41
CA ASN A 833 -9.30 -27.83 85.45
C ASN A 833 -8.39 -27.23 84.36
N PHE A 834 -8.92 -26.46 83.41
CA PHE A 834 -8.14 -25.83 82.36
C PHE A 834 -7.53 -24.51 82.85
N SER A 835 -6.24 -24.33 82.59
CA SER A 835 -5.51 -23.08 82.85
C SER A 835 -4.48 -22.85 81.74
N ASP A 836 -4.56 -21.71 81.06
CA ASP A 836 -3.58 -21.30 80.06
C ASP A 836 -3.19 -19.83 80.26
N VAL A 837 -1.95 -19.50 79.91
CA VAL A 837 -1.36 -18.16 80.10
C VAL A 837 -0.72 -17.72 78.79
N LYS A 838 -1.02 -16.48 78.38
CA LYS A 838 -0.42 -15.86 77.19
C LYS A 838 0.21 -14.52 77.54
N LYS A 839 1.21 -14.15 76.74
CA LYS A 839 1.97 -12.89 76.87
C LYS A 839 1.41 -11.85 75.90
N MET A 840 1.19 -10.63 76.35
CA MET A 840 0.87 -9.48 75.50
C MET A 840 1.86 -8.33 75.73
N LEU A 841 2.09 -7.55 74.69
CA LEU A 841 2.96 -6.38 74.70
C LEU A 841 2.10 -5.12 74.47
N MET A 842 2.06 -4.24 75.46
CA MET A 842 1.38 -2.96 75.37
C MET A 842 2.40 -1.87 75.05
N THR A 843 2.09 -1.03 74.07
CA THR A 843 2.97 0.06 73.61
C THR A 843 2.19 1.37 73.56
N LYS A 844 2.44 2.31 74.47
CA LYS A 844 1.96 3.70 74.35
C LYS A 844 2.69 4.46 73.26
#